data_AF-A0A0D0EK61-F1
#
_entry.id   AF-A0A0D0EK61-F1
#
_cell.length_a   1.000
_cell.length_b   1.000
_cell.length_c   1.000
_cell.angle_alpha   90.00
_cell.angle_beta   90.00
_cell.angle_gamma   90.00
#
_symmetry.space_group_name_H-M   'P 1'
#
loop_
_entity.id
_entity.type
_entity.pdbx_description
1 polymer ?
#
loop_
_entity_poly.entity_id
_entity_poly.type
_entity_poly.pdbx_seq_one_letter_code
_entity_poly.pdbx_strand_id
1 'polypeptide(L)'
;MAEYDFSTLNSSDLEELVCDLLNLEQPKSSPVKYKTFKDGKDKGIDLLYSSNTFEFEHVGQVKHFYRTGYAKMLAQLKKTETNKVKKLNPNKYIFATSVDLSVGNTQEIKTLFDPYIKNLNDIYGRKDLNRLIENHVEILNTHYKLWLSDFSILRKLLSSELEFRSAAFEEHELKRRLRIYVKTSLFEKAQEALEKNRFIIITGEPGVGKTTLAEMLIYRYIVEGYNLSYVLDDIKEAEKVLTPDDSKQIIYFDDFLGSTKVEINKAKGSETALRKILNRVSNMENKLVVFTTRSFLLKTTVEESENLRKFNIKAKTSLFELKEYDKGLRKQLLRNHIEDCDLKEELKELLSKEKLQEFIVNHSSYTPRSVEFITSEELVNQFNVDEFEDFIFSTFDYPDQIWRHAYLEQITEDDRLLLNTLLSFGDSATVNELEDAFNARIQYEAKNNNKQNEMFAFKKAFKRLEGGFIILKHDFIVNFINPSLTDFLLKFLGEDKEEVFRIAESVQFASQLTERLFSLGRADKIKLPESLEKRLLNDYYSFIGKGNPSYDLILIALVIYKYIDNDAKEEVVCNIINNISEWEALHQDYSLNLHFKEFMLAVKDNENINKALQDGIEDIVSSLFQGTDDIHDAVDVLKELVKSFEVDFEKINTEIISGHLDYIFSEYIANEVQWLYDWMTFEDEAQEKLDEINELVKQINNLGLKYEADTSEFEFDWFEVAMNNEMVRLMAKND
;
A
#
# COMPACT_ATOMS: atom_id res chain seq x y z
N MET A 1 -18.84 23.41 17.01
CA MET A 1 -17.74 24.18 16.40
C MET A 1 -16.46 23.45 16.78
N ALA A 2 -15.57 23.23 15.81
CA ALA A 2 -14.36 22.47 16.03
C ALA A 2 -13.34 23.32 16.80
N GLU A 3 -12.94 22.87 17.99
CA GLU A 3 -11.87 23.47 18.77
C GLU A 3 -10.57 22.71 18.47
N TYR A 4 -9.73 23.27 17.61
CA TYR A 4 -8.50 22.63 17.14
C TYR A 4 -7.38 22.77 18.18
N ASP A 5 -6.74 21.65 18.51
CA ASP A 5 -5.58 21.59 19.41
C ASP A 5 -4.23 21.77 18.69
N PHE A 6 -4.25 21.84 17.36
CA PHE A 6 -3.09 21.93 16.47
C PHE A 6 -2.12 20.73 16.55
N SER A 7 -2.53 19.61 17.13
CA SER A 7 -1.69 18.42 17.31
C SER A 7 -1.30 17.70 16.01
N THR A 8 -1.94 18.03 14.89
CA THR A 8 -1.67 17.50 13.54
C THR A 8 -0.68 18.35 12.74
N LEU A 9 -0.27 19.51 13.26
CA LEU A 9 0.64 20.45 12.60
C LEU A 9 2.06 20.31 13.17
N ASN A 10 3.08 20.46 12.33
CA ASN A 10 4.44 20.76 12.80
C ASN A 10 4.63 22.28 13.00
N SER A 11 5.80 22.72 13.50
CA SER A 11 6.06 24.16 13.71
C SER A 11 5.92 25.00 12.43
N SER A 12 6.41 24.49 11.30
CA SER A 12 6.33 25.18 10.00
C SER A 12 4.90 25.28 9.49
N ASP A 13 4.09 24.23 9.65
CA ASP A 13 2.68 24.23 9.27
C ASP A 13 1.92 25.29 10.09
N LEU A 14 2.20 25.42 11.39
CA LEU A 14 1.60 26.45 12.24
C LEU A 14 2.05 27.86 11.82
N GLU A 15 3.31 28.04 11.44
CA GLU A 15 3.84 29.32 10.94
C GLU A 15 3.10 29.80 9.69
N GLU A 16 2.90 28.91 8.72
CA GLU A 16 2.13 29.20 7.50
C GLU A 16 0.67 29.52 7.83
N LEU A 17 0.03 28.72 8.70
CA LEU A 17 -1.35 28.96 9.14
C LEU A 17 -1.52 30.36 9.77
N VAL A 18 -0.63 30.72 10.70
CA VAL A 18 -0.69 32.04 11.36
C VAL A 18 -0.45 33.16 10.35
N CYS A 19 0.48 32.98 9.40
CA CYS A 19 0.72 33.96 8.34
C CYS A 19 -0.55 34.24 7.53
N ASP A 20 -1.21 33.17 7.08
CA ASP A 20 -2.42 33.25 6.26
C ASP A 20 -3.60 33.85 7.04
N LEU A 21 -3.82 33.42 8.29
CA LEU A 21 -4.85 33.99 9.17
C LEU A 21 -4.64 35.50 9.39
N LEU A 22 -3.42 35.93 9.69
CA LEU A 22 -3.11 37.34 9.93
C LEU A 22 -3.24 38.19 8.67
N ASN A 23 -2.98 37.61 7.50
CA ASN A 23 -3.19 38.25 6.20
C ASN A 23 -4.68 38.38 5.86
N LEU A 24 -5.49 37.35 6.13
CA LEU A 24 -6.95 37.36 5.92
C LEU A 24 -7.66 38.37 6.84
N GLU A 25 -7.16 38.54 8.06
CA GLU A 25 -7.68 39.51 9.01
C GLU A 25 -7.34 40.97 8.63
N GLN A 26 -6.40 41.20 7.71
CA GLN A 26 -6.11 42.55 7.24
C GLN A 26 -7.26 43.10 6.36
N PRO A 27 -7.64 44.38 6.52
CA PRO A 27 -8.53 45.03 5.57
C PRO A 27 -7.97 44.96 4.15
N LYS A 28 -8.84 44.77 3.14
CA LYS A 28 -8.42 44.71 1.72
C LYS A 28 -7.64 45.94 1.23
N SER A 29 -7.82 47.09 1.89
CA SER A 29 -7.10 48.34 1.62
C SER A 29 -5.76 48.48 2.38
N SER A 30 -5.43 47.53 3.25
CA SER A 30 -4.19 47.55 4.03
C SER A 30 -3.00 47.21 3.12
N PRO A 31 -1.90 47.99 3.18
CA PRO A 31 -0.66 47.63 2.50
C PRO A 31 0.08 46.48 3.20
N VAL A 32 -0.37 46.07 4.40
CA VAL A 32 0.28 45.03 5.20
C VAL A 32 0.05 43.67 4.56
N LYS A 33 1.14 43.00 4.20
CA LYS A 33 1.18 41.60 3.78
C LYS A 33 2.36 40.92 4.45
N TYR A 34 2.08 40.00 5.35
CA TYR A 34 3.09 39.19 6.01
C TYR A 34 3.64 38.15 5.04
N LYS A 35 4.93 37.86 5.18
CA LYS A 35 5.63 36.80 4.45
C LYS A 35 6.36 35.90 5.44
N THR A 36 6.37 34.61 5.12
CA THR A 36 7.26 33.60 5.71
C THR A 36 8.56 33.52 4.89
N PHE A 37 9.59 32.93 5.48
CA PHE A 37 10.90 32.75 4.85
C PHE A 37 11.30 31.28 4.80
N LYS A 38 12.34 30.96 4.03
CA LYS A 38 12.83 29.60 3.88
C LYS A 38 13.56 29.15 5.14
N ASP A 39 13.14 28.02 5.68
CA ASP A 39 13.82 27.24 6.72
C ASP A 39 15.36 27.37 6.74
N GLY A 40 15.90 28.13 7.70
CA GLY A 40 17.32 28.44 7.77
C GLY A 40 17.72 29.39 8.89
N LYS A 41 18.93 29.98 8.80
CA LYS A 41 19.46 30.98 9.76
C LYS A 41 18.71 32.32 9.62
N ASP A 42 17.40 32.32 9.75
CA ASP A 42 16.51 33.47 9.51
C ASP A 42 16.43 34.44 10.70
N LYS A 43 17.47 34.46 11.54
CA LYS A 43 17.58 35.29 12.75
C LYS A 43 16.40 35.17 13.72
N GLY A 44 15.53 34.15 13.56
CA GLY A 44 14.34 33.92 14.39
C GLY A 44 13.11 34.73 13.98
N ILE A 45 12.99 35.09 12.70
CA ILE A 45 11.83 35.79 12.13
C ILE A 45 10.96 34.77 11.41
N ASP A 46 9.76 34.53 11.93
CA ASP A 46 8.82 33.58 11.32
C ASP A 46 7.87 34.34 10.37
N LEU A 47 7.52 35.58 10.72
CA LEU A 47 6.71 36.49 9.90
C LEU A 47 7.39 37.86 9.77
N LEU A 48 7.42 38.43 8.57
CA LEU A 48 7.89 39.81 8.35
C LEU A 48 6.91 40.62 7.51
N TYR A 49 6.71 41.86 7.93
CA TYR A 49 6.26 42.93 7.06
C TYR A 49 7.29 44.05 7.07
N SER A 50 7.70 44.46 5.87
CA SER A 50 8.64 45.57 5.64
C SER A 50 7.92 46.72 4.93
N SER A 51 8.19 47.96 5.34
CA SER A 51 7.71 49.16 4.66
C SER A 51 8.84 49.84 3.86
N ASN A 52 8.51 50.82 3.02
CA ASN A 52 9.53 51.62 2.32
C ASN A 52 10.47 52.38 3.29
N THR A 53 10.06 52.52 4.55
CA THR A 53 10.77 53.26 5.60
C THR A 53 11.49 52.35 6.60
N PHE A 54 10.99 51.14 6.87
CA PHE A 54 11.56 50.22 7.84
C PHE A 54 11.57 48.77 7.33
N GLU A 55 12.75 48.16 7.35
CA GLU A 55 12.95 46.76 6.97
C GLU A 55 12.21 45.81 7.92
N PHE A 56 12.27 46.07 9.23
CA PHE A 56 11.60 45.30 10.29
C PHE A 56 10.41 46.08 10.86
N GLU A 57 9.45 46.45 10.01
CA GLU A 57 8.25 47.17 10.46
C GLU A 57 7.45 46.30 11.43
N HIS A 58 6.99 45.12 10.99
CA HIS A 58 6.40 44.13 11.87
C HIS A 58 7.20 42.83 11.80
N VAL A 59 7.58 42.30 12.96
CA VAL A 59 8.21 40.97 13.09
C VAL A 59 7.27 40.09 13.91
N GLY A 60 6.92 38.92 13.37
CA GLY A 60 6.13 37.92 14.06
C GLY A 60 6.95 36.68 14.39
N GLN A 61 6.61 36.06 15.52
CA GLN A 61 7.16 34.80 15.94
C GLN A 61 6.03 33.84 16.35
N VAL A 62 6.11 32.61 15.86
CA VAL A 62 5.15 31.55 16.10
C VAL A 62 5.83 30.45 16.90
N LYS A 63 5.15 29.91 17.91
CA LYS A 63 5.73 28.90 18.80
C LYS A 63 4.76 27.75 19.02
N HIS A 64 5.14 26.58 18.54
CA HIS A 64 4.36 25.36 18.65
C HIS A 64 4.78 24.55 19.89
N PHE A 65 3.97 24.59 20.95
CA PHE A 65 4.27 23.93 22.24
C PHE A 65 3.10 23.09 22.73
N TYR A 66 2.37 22.45 21.81
CA TYR A 66 1.16 21.69 22.13
C TYR A 66 1.43 20.53 23.12
N ARG A 67 2.60 19.87 23.03
CA ARG A 67 2.99 18.77 23.95
C ARG A 67 3.43 19.25 25.33
N THR A 68 4.19 20.35 25.39
CA THR A 68 4.97 20.73 26.58
C THR A 68 4.39 21.92 27.34
N GLY A 69 3.49 22.69 26.70
CA GLY A 69 2.73 23.76 27.31
C GLY A 69 3.53 25.02 27.65
N TYR A 70 2.85 25.93 28.37
CA TYR A 70 3.31 27.31 28.60
C TYR A 70 4.65 27.42 29.34
N ALA A 71 4.89 26.57 30.35
CA ALA A 71 6.07 26.68 31.20
C ALA A 71 7.39 26.46 30.44
N LYS A 72 7.45 25.41 29.60
CA LYS A 72 8.63 25.16 28.76
C LYS A 72 8.78 26.22 27.68
N MET A 73 7.68 26.65 27.06
CA MET A 73 7.67 27.72 26.08
C MET A 73 8.31 29.00 26.65
N LEU A 74 7.84 29.45 27.82
CA LEU A 74 8.34 30.65 28.48
C LEU A 74 9.83 30.56 28.85
N ALA A 75 10.29 29.41 29.33
CA ALA A 75 11.70 29.18 29.64
C ALA A 75 12.58 29.31 28.38
N GLN A 76 12.12 28.77 27.25
CA GLN A 76 12.82 28.88 25.97
C GLN A 76 12.81 30.32 25.44
N LEU A 77 11.67 31.02 25.50
CA LEU A 77 11.55 32.41 25.09
C LEU A 77 12.55 33.31 25.85
N LYS A 78 12.71 33.10 27.16
CA LYS A 78 13.68 33.81 28.02
C LYS A 78 15.13 33.50 27.65
N LYS A 79 15.42 32.25 27.26
CA LYS A 79 16.79 31.79 26.98
C LYS A 79 17.29 32.22 25.60
N THR A 80 16.46 32.09 24.56
CA THR A 80 16.92 32.20 23.17
C THR A 80 16.34 33.39 22.41
N GLU A 81 15.07 33.72 22.62
CA GLU A 81 14.34 34.62 21.72
C GLU A 81 14.45 36.10 22.11
N THR A 82 14.46 36.42 23.41
CA THR A 82 14.49 37.81 23.88
C THR A 82 15.68 38.60 23.35
N ASN A 83 16.85 37.95 23.28
CA ASN A 83 18.08 38.57 22.78
C ASN A 83 18.06 38.77 21.26
N LYS A 84 17.32 37.94 20.51
CA LYS A 84 17.20 38.08 19.05
C LYS A 84 16.29 39.26 18.70
N VAL A 85 15.13 39.37 19.35
CA VAL A 85 14.17 40.46 19.11
C VAL A 85 14.79 41.82 19.45
N LYS A 86 15.53 41.92 20.56
CA LYS A 86 16.27 43.14 20.93
C LYS A 86 17.29 43.56 19.87
N LYS A 87 17.94 42.60 19.19
CA LYS A 87 18.89 42.89 18.10
C LYS A 87 18.19 43.31 16.81
N LEU A 88 17.01 42.76 16.53
CA LEU A 88 16.21 43.12 15.35
C LEU A 88 15.55 44.50 15.51
N ASN A 89 15.19 44.88 16.75
CA ASN A 89 14.58 46.16 17.11
C ASN A 89 13.37 46.54 16.23
N PRO A 90 12.33 45.69 16.15
CA PRO A 90 11.18 45.93 15.27
C PRO A 90 10.26 47.06 15.76
N ASN A 91 9.53 47.71 14.86
CA ASN A 91 8.54 48.72 15.26
C ASN A 91 7.31 48.09 15.92
N LYS A 92 6.98 46.84 15.56
CA LYS A 92 5.89 46.06 16.14
C LYS A 92 6.31 44.59 16.20
N TYR A 93 6.07 43.94 17.34
CA TYR A 93 6.30 42.52 17.51
C TYR A 93 4.97 41.77 17.72
N ILE A 94 4.77 40.69 16.96
CA ILE A 94 3.59 39.82 17.03
C ILE A 94 4.02 38.46 17.57
N PHE A 95 3.27 37.91 18.50
CA PHE A 95 3.54 36.60 19.07
C PHE A 95 2.34 35.68 18.89
N ALA A 96 2.53 34.48 18.35
CA ALA A 96 1.48 33.48 18.22
C ALA A 96 1.93 32.13 18.79
N THR A 97 1.01 31.38 19.39
CA THR A 97 1.31 30.04 19.93
C THR A 97 0.13 29.09 19.88
N SER A 98 0.41 27.78 19.77
CA SER A 98 -0.59 26.71 19.91
C SER A 98 -1.06 26.46 21.35
N VAL A 99 -0.51 27.18 22.34
CA VAL A 99 -0.86 27.03 23.76
C VAL A 99 -2.00 27.98 24.17
N ASP A 100 -2.88 27.53 25.07
CA ASP A 100 -3.86 28.41 25.70
C ASP A 100 -3.19 29.47 26.58
N LEU A 101 -3.58 30.73 26.40
CA LEU A 101 -3.04 31.85 27.16
C LEU A 101 -4.09 32.40 28.13
N SER A 102 -3.68 32.55 29.40
CA SER A 102 -4.41 33.34 30.38
C SER A 102 -4.05 34.82 30.25
N VAL A 103 -4.86 35.72 30.81
CA VAL A 103 -4.54 37.16 30.87
C VAL A 103 -3.18 37.40 31.54
N GLY A 104 -2.84 36.63 32.58
CA GLY A 104 -1.54 36.70 33.23
C GLY A 104 -0.39 36.26 32.31
N ASN A 105 -0.59 35.19 31.54
CA ASN A 105 0.40 34.69 30.58
C ASN A 105 0.68 35.73 29.48
N THR A 106 -0.36 36.36 28.96
CA THR A 106 -0.26 37.40 27.92
C THR A 106 0.46 38.63 28.45
N GLN A 107 0.20 39.02 29.70
CA GLN A 107 0.90 40.13 30.34
C GLN A 107 2.39 39.81 30.57
N GLU A 108 2.72 38.59 30.99
CA GLU A 108 4.11 38.16 31.17
C GLU A 108 4.88 38.16 29.83
N ILE A 109 4.27 37.66 28.75
CA ILE A 109 4.86 37.71 27.39
C ILE A 109 5.08 39.17 26.95
N LYS A 110 4.09 40.05 27.17
CA LYS A 110 4.22 41.47 26.86
C LYS A 110 5.40 42.10 27.60
N THR A 111 5.54 41.83 28.90
CA THR A 111 6.66 42.34 29.70
C THR A 111 8.01 41.77 29.25
N LEU A 112 8.05 40.50 28.81
CA LEU A 112 9.28 39.87 28.32
C LEU A 112 9.82 40.55 27.05
N PHE A 113 8.93 40.99 26.16
CA PHE A 113 9.27 41.60 24.88
C PHE A 113 9.08 43.12 24.84
N ASP A 114 9.00 43.78 26.00
CA ASP A 114 8.95 45.24 26.08
C ASP A 114 10.22 45.87 25.45
N PRO A 115 10.11 46.94 24.63
CA PRO A 115 8.90 47.73 24.29
C PRO A 115 8.20 47.32 22.98
N TYR A 116 8.52 46.15 22.41
CA TYR A 116 8.16 45.81 21.03
C TYR A 116 6.71 45.32 20.86
N ILE A 117 6.14 44.66 21.88
CA ILE A 117 4.71 44.30 21.92
C ILE A 117 3.91 45.48 22.45
N LYS A 118 3.18 46.18 21.57
CA LYS A 118 2.48 47.42 21.93
C LYS A 118 1.22 47.14 22.74
N ASN A 119 0.42 46.16 22.34
CA ASN A 119 -0.85 45.84 22.97
C ASN A 119 -1.07 44.32 23.05
N LEU A 120 -2.05 43.90 23.86
CA LEU A 120 -2.33 42.48 24.08
C LEU A 120 -2.93 41.80 22.84
N ASN A 121 -3.51 42.55 21.88
CA ASN A 121 -4.01 41.99 20.62
C ASN A 121 -2.87 41.65 19.63
N ASP A 122 -1.62 41.97 19.97
CA ASP A 122 -0.45 41.51 19.21
C ASP A 122 0.02 40.12 19.70
N ILE A 123 -0.70 39.51 20.65
CA ILE A 123 -0.44 38.17 21.19
C ILE A 123 -1.64 37.27 20.88
N TYR A 124 -1.40 36.15 20.20
CA TYR A 124 -2.40 35.18 19.80
C TYR A 124 -2.14 33.83 20.47
N GLY A 125 -3.06 33.38 21.32
CA GLY A 125 -3.07 32.02 21.86
C GLY A 125 -3.96 31.08 21.04
N ARG A 126 -4.03 29.81 21.47
CA ARG A 126 -4.86 28.79 20.80
C ARG A 126 -6.31 29.22 20.57
N LYS A 127 -6.94 29.85 21.55
CA LYS A 127 -8.33 30.34 21.43
C LYS A 127 -8.48 31.45 20.40
N ASP A 128 -7.51 32.35 20.32
CA ASP A 128 -7.53 33.45 19.35
C ASP A 128 -7.36 32.92 17.93
N LEU A 129 -6.46 31.96 17.73
CA LEU A 129 -6.26 31.29 16.45
C LEU A 129 -7.51 30.51 16.00
N ASN A 130 -8.13 29.75 16.90
CA ASN A 130 -9.39 29.06 16.58
C ASN A 130 -10.50 30.04 16.18
N ARG A 131 -10.61 31.19 16.85
CA ARG A 131 -11.58 32.23 16.49
C ARG A 131 -11.31 32.83 15.11
N LEU A 132 -10.04 33.00 14.72
CA LEU A 132 -9.69 33.45 13.37
C LEU A 132 -10.08 32.39 12.33
N ILE A 133 -9.88 31.11 12.62
CA ILE A 133 -10.28 30.01 11.73
C ILE A 133 -11.81 29.97 11.56
N GLU A 134 -12.57 30.17 12.64
CA GLU A 134 -14.04 30.25 12.58
C GLU A 134 -14.54 31.39 11.69
N ASN A 135 -13.81 32.52 11.66
CA ASN A 135 -14.15 33.67 10.83
C ASN A 135 -13.79 33.47 9.35
N HIS A 136 -12.79 32.62 9.07
CA HIS A 136 -12.21 32.40 7.73
C HIS A 136 -12.15 30.90 7.41
N VAL A 137 -13.31 30.23 7.40
CA VAL A 137 -13.43 28.77 7.25
C VAL A 137 -12.78 28.24 5.97
N GLU A 138 -12.68 29.07 4.92
CA GLU A 138 -12.01 28.73 3.66
C GLU A 138 -10.53 28.37 3.83
N ILE A 139 -9.87 28.80 4.91
CA ILE A 139 -8.46 28.48 5.18
C ILE A 139 -8.23 26.98 5.37
N LEU A 140 -9.28 26.24 5.77
CA LEU A 140 -9.24 24.80 5.94
C LEU A 140 -9.01 24.05 4.62
N ASN A 141 -9.27 24.66 3.47
CA ASN A 141 -8.96 24.08 2.16
C ASN A 141 -7.45 24.08 1.86
N THR A 142 -6.75 25.10 2.36
CA THR A 142 -5.29 25.24 2.23
C THR A 142 -4.58 24.42 3.30
N HIS A 143 -5.05 24.52 4.55
CA HIS A 143 -4.46 23.90 5.74
C HIS A 143 -5.18 22.60 6.13
N TYR A 144 -5.27 21.67 5.18
CA TYR A 144 -6.12 20.48 5.32
C TYR A 144 -5.75 19.55 6.49
N LYS A 145 -4.50 19.59 6.97
CA LYS A 145 -4.05 18.84 8.16
C LYS A 145 -4.86 19.22 9.42
N LEU A 146 -5.46 20.41 9.47
CA LEU A 146 -6.33 20.83 10.56
C LEU A 146 -7.61 19.99 10.67
N TRP A 147 -8.20 19.58 9.54
CA TRP A 147 -9.43 18.76 9.56
C TRP A 147 -9.26 17.48 10.35
N LEU A 148 -8.07 16.89 10.26
CA LEU A 148 -7.76 15.61 10.90
C LEU A 148 -7.46 15.75 12.40
N SER A 149 -7.58 16.96 12.96
CA SER A 149 -7.63 17.14 14.42
C SER A 149 -9.05 17.05 14.98
N ASP A 150 -10.09 17.01 14.13
CA ASP A 150 -11.45 16.71 14.55
C ASP A 150 -11.62 15.20 14.80
N PHE A 151 -11.92 14.86 16.06
CA PHE A 151 -12.11 13.49 16.54
C PHE A 151 -13.19 12.71 15.77
N SER A 152 -14.19 13.40 15.20
CA SER A 152 -15.25 12.76 14.42
C SER A 152 -14.78 12.28 13.04
N ILE A 153 -13.83 12.98 12.43
CA ILE A 153 -13.21 12.65 11.14
C ILE A 153 -12.16 11.54 11.35
N LEU A 154 -11.34 11.68 12.39
CA LEU A 154 -10.45 10.64 12.88
C LEU A 154 -11.21 9.33 13.15
N ARG A 155 -12.36 9.37 13.81
CA ARG A 155 -13.16 8.15 14.04
C ARG A 155 -13.64 7.49 12.75
N LYS A 156 -14.03 8.26 11.73
CA LYS A 156 -14.44 7.67 10.44
C LYS A 156 -13.29 6.88 9.80
N LEU A 157 -12.07 7.40 9.90
CA LEU A 157 -10.85 6.74 9.46
C LEU A 157 -10.51 5.48 10.26
N LEU A 158 -10.69 5.54 11.58
CA LEU A 158 -10.46 4.40 12.48
C LEU A 158 -11.57 3.34 12.39
N SER A 159 -12.78 3.72 11.97
CA SER A 159 -13.94 2.81 11.84
C SER A 159 -14.00 2.07 10.50
N SER A 160 -13.22 2.48 9.50
CA SER A 160 -13.05 1.71 8.26
C SER A 160 -11.94 0.65 8.47
N GLU A 161 -12.32 -0.47 9.08
CA GLU A 161 -11.64 -1.79 9.02
C GLU A 161 -10.11 -1.84 9.28
N LEU A 162 -9.65 -1.18 10.34
CA LEU A 162 -8.32 -1.45 10.93
C LEU A 162 -8.45 -1.58 12.45
N GLU A 163 -9.16 -2.61 12.92
CA GLU A 163 -9.40 -2.81 14.35
C GLU A 163 -8.31 -3.67 14.98
N PHE A 164 -7.20 -3.19 15.56
CA PHE A 164 -6.54 -3.94 16.67
C PHE A 164 -5.63 -3.16 17.58
N ARG A 165 -5.38 -1.88 17.33
CA ARG A 165 -4.70 -1.06 18.34
C ARG A 165 -5.79 -0.31 19.11
N SER A 166 -5.46 0.13 20.32
CA SER A 166 -6.37 1.05 20.99
C SER A 166 -6.57 2.25 20.06
N ALA A 167 -7.80 2.75 19.90
CA ALA A 167 -8.08 3.92 19.05
C ALA A 167 -7.13 5.10 19.36
N ALA A 168 -6.63 5.18 20.59
CA ALA A 168 -5.62 6.14 21.03
C ALA A 168 -4.23 5.95 20.39
N PHE A 169 -3.79 4.71 20.16
CA PHE A 169 -2.51 4.42 19.52
C PHE A 169 -2.56 4.68 18.01
N GLU A 170 -3.63 4.27 17.32
CA GLU A 170 -3.83 4.59 15.90
C GLU A 170 -3.99 6.10 15.67
N GLU A 171 -4.70 6.79 16.56
CA GLU A 171 -4.76 8.25 16.55
C GLU A 171 -3.37 8.89 16.69
N HIS A 172 -2.55 8.39 17.62
CA HIS A 172 -1.20 8.90 17.83
C HIS A 172 -0.31 8.74 16.57
N GLU A 173 -0.32 7.54 15.99
CA GLU A 173 0.43 7.24 14.76
C GLU A 173 -0.06 8.05 13.57
N LEU A 174 -1.37 8.20 13.39
CA LEU A 174 -1.93 9.00 12.32
C LEU A 174 -1.54 10.48 12.45
N LYS A 175 -1.70 11.05 13.65
CA LYS A 175 -1.31 12.44 13.93
C LYS A 175 0.20 12.63 13.71
N ARG A 176 1.03 11.66 14.07
CA ARG A 176 2.47 11.66 13.78
C ARG A 176 2.74 11.69 12.28
N ARG A 177 2.16 10.79 11.50
CA ARG A 177 2.28 10.75 10.03
C ARG A 177 1.91 12.08 9.38
N LEU A 178 0.84 12.73 9.86
CA LEU A 178 0.40 14.04 9.38
C LEU A 178 1.41 15.16 9.66
N ARG A 179 2.01 15.17 10.85
CA ARG A 179 3.04 16.18 11.22
C ARG A 179 4.30 16.03 10.39
N ILE A 180 4.76 14.79 10.14
CA ILE A 180 5.97 14.53 9.34
C ILE A 180 5.73 14.73 7.84
N TYR A 181 4.50 14.56 7.36
CA TYR A 181 4.17 14.71 5.94
C TYR A 181 4.49 16.10 5.41
N VAL A 182 5.11 16.13 4.23
CA VAL A 182 5.38 17.37 3.49
C VAL A 182 4.59 17.35 2.20
N LYS A 183 3.76 18.38 1.98
CA LYS A 183 2.98 18.51 0.75
C LYS A 183 3.93 18.70 -0.44
N THR A 184 3.77 17.87 -1.46
CA THR A 184 4.56 17.95 -2.69
C THR A 184 3.72 18.51 -3.84
N SER A 185 4.37 19.02 -4.89
CA SER A 185 3.66 19.41 -6.12
C SER A 185 2.99 18.23 -6.82
N LEU A 186 3.43 17.01 -6.53
CA LEU A 186 2.79 15.79 -7.03
C LEU A 186 1.40 15.57 -6.42
N PHE A 187 1.20 15.99 -5.16
CA PHE A 187 -0.11 15.91 -4.50
C PHE A 187 -1.17 16.69 -5.26
N GLU A 188 -0.87 17.93 -5.66
CA GLU A 188 -1.83 18.78 -6.38
C GLU A 188 -2.15 18.20 -7.76
N LYS A 189 -1.14 17.73 -8.49
CA LYS A 189 -1.33 17.09 -9.79
C LYS A 189 -2.14 15.79 -9.69
N ALA A 190 -1.87 14.99 -8.67
CA ALA A 190 -2.59 13.76 -8.41
C ALA A 190 -4.05 14.03 -8.03
N GLN A 191 -4.30 15.08 -7.24
CA GLN A 191 -5.64 15.53 -6.91
C GLN A 191 -6.41 15.97 -8.16
N GLU A 192 -5.84 16.86 -8.99
CA GLU A 192 -6.47 17.31 -10.23
C GLU A 192 -6.80 16.15 -11.18
N ALA A 193 -5.90 15.17 -11.29
CA ALA A 193 -6.15 13.99 -12.09
C ALA A 193 -7.20 13.05 -11.48
N LEU A 194 -7.24 12.92 -10.15
CA LEU A 194 -8.24 12.10 -9.47
C LEU A 194 -9.65 12.71 -9.64
N GLU A 195 -9.79 14.04 -9.54
CA GLU A 195 -11.05 14.73 -9.79
C GLU A 195 -11.51 14.59 -11.25
N LYS A 196 -10.58 14.68 -12.21
CA LYS A 196 -10.88 14.62 -13.64
C LYS A 196 -11.12 13.21 -14.17
N ASN A 197 -10.28 12.26 -13.77
CA ASN A 197 -10.23 10.92 -14.34
C ASN A 197 -10.87 9.87 -13.42
N ARG A 198 -11.25 10.24 -12.19
CA ARG A 198 -11.84 9.37 -11.15
C ARG A 198 -10.94 8.25 -10.64
N PHE A 199 -9.76 8.07 -11.22
CA PHE A 199 -8.75 7.16 -10.70
C PHE A 199 -7.33 7.70 -10.88
N ILE A 200 -6.40 7.24 -10.04
CA ILE A 200 -4.96 7.49 -10.18
C ILE A 200 -4.14 6.24 -9.84
N ILE A 201 -2.97 6.12 -10.46
CA ILE A 201 -1.98 5.08 -10.18
C ILE A 201 -0.68 5.76 -9.73
N ILE A 202 -0.27 5.51 -8.50
CA ILE A 202 0.96 6.05 -7.91
C ILE A 202 2.04 4.96 -7.98
N THR A 203 3.14 5.25 -8.67
CA THR A 203 4.28 4.34 -8.84
C THR A 203 5.57 4.91 -8.27
N GLY A 204 6.55 4.06 -8.02
CA GLY A 204 7.83 4.47 -7.42
C GLY A 204 8.57 3.31 -6.75
N GLU A 205 9.83 3.55 -6.39
CA GLU A 205 10.67 2.57 -5.69
C GLU A 205 10.14 2.23 -4.28
N PRO A 206 10.50 1.08 -3.69
CA PRO A 206 10.16 0.75 -2.31
C PRO A 206 10.61 1.83 -1.31
N GLY A 207 9.76 2.16 -0.34
CA GLY A 207 10.08 3.14 0.70
C GLY A 207 10.09 4.61 0.27
N VAL A 208 9.73 4.93 -0.98
CA VAL A 208 9.66 6.31 -1.48
C VAL A 208 8.41 7.07 -1.03
N GLY A 209 7.49 6.49 -0.26
CA GLY A 209 6.32 7.21 0.29
C GLY A 209 5.06 7.23 -0.59
N LYS A 210 4.87 6.21 -1.46
CA LYS A 210 3.65 6.04 -2.28
C LYS A 210 2.38 5.93 -1.43
N THR A 211 2.38 5.00 -0.47
CA THR A 211 1.29 4.77 0.48
C THR A 211 0.97 6.06 1.24
N THR A 212 1.99 6.80 1.68
CA THR A 212 1.79 8.10 2.35
C THR A 212 1.11 9.12 1.44
N LEU A 213 1.50 9.23 0.17
CA LEU A 213 0.83 10.14 -0.76
C LEU A 213 -0.64 9.76 -0.97
N ALA A 214 -0.91 8.46 -1.14
CA ALA A 214 -2.26 7.93 -1.32
C ALA A 214 -3.13 8.19 -0.08
N GLU A 215 -2.65 7.85 1.11
CA GLU A 215 -3.32 8.10 2.39
C GLU A 215 -3.69 9.59 2.53
N MET A 216 -2.77 10.51 2.22
CA MET A 216 -3.05 11.95 2.32
C MET A 216 -4.15 12.43 1.36
N LEU A 217 -4.20 11.87 0.14
CA LEU A 217 -5.29 12.16 -0.80
C LEU A 217 -6.61 11.63 -0.26
N ILE A 218 -6.62 10.38 0.22
CA ILE A 218 -7.80 9.73 0.79
C ILE A 218 -8.36 10.52 1.97
N TYR A 219 -7.50 10.97 2.89
CA TYR A 219 -7.91 11.73 4.05
C TYR A 219 -8.63 13.03 3.68
N ARG A 220 -8.18 13.69 2.61
CA ARG A 220 -8.87 14.88 2.07
C ARG A 220 -10.28 14.53 1.59
N TYR A 221 -10.47 13.46 0.83
CA TYR A 221 -11.79 13.10 0.33
C TYR A 221 -12.73 12.63 1.44
N ILE A 222 -12.22 11.97 2.48
CA ILE A 222 -13.04 11.58 3.63
C ILE A 222 -13.62 12.81 4.34
N VAL A 223 -12.84 13.88 4.44
CA VAL A 223 -13.31 15.19 4.93
C VAL A 223 -14.43 15.75 4.04
N GLU A 224 -14.33 15.58 2.73
CA GLU A 224 -15.35 15.99 1.74
C GLU A 224 -16.60 15.06 1.72
N GLY A 225 -16.64 14.07 2.61
CA GLY A 225 -17.77 13.18 2.86
C GLY A 225 -17.69 11.84 2.14
N TYR A 226 -16.54 11.44 1.61
CA TYR A 226 -16.34 10.12 1.01
C TYR A 226 -16.16 9.03 2.07
N ASN A 227 -16.75 7.85 1.84
CA ASN A 227 -16.51 6.64 2.62
C ASN A 227 -15.32 5.89 2.04
N LEU A 228 -14.39 5.45 2.91
CA LEU A 228 -13.21 4.68 2.50
C LEU A 228 -13.53 3.19 2.45
N SER A 229 -13.04 2.57 1.38
CA SER A 229 -13.00 1.13 1.19
C SER A 229 -11.55 0.71 0.93
N TYR A 230 -10.96 -0.03 1.85
CA TYR A 230 -9.57 -0.47 1.77
C TYR A 230 -9.53 -1.88 1.19
N VAL A 231 -8.68 -2.13 0.20
CA VAL A 231 -8.51 -3.46 -0.41
C VAL A 231 -7.03 -3.86 -0.30
N LEU A 232 -6.79 -5.02 0.31
CA LEU A 232 -5.44 -5.49 0.70
C LEU A 232 -4.84 -6.46 -0.31
N ASP A 233 -5.62 -7.46 -0.76
CA ASP A 233 -5.04 -8.67 -1.36
C ASP A 233 -5.52 -8.96 -2.80
N ASP A 234 -6.81 -8.76 -3.11
CA ASP A 234 -7.37 -9.13 -4.42
C ASP A 234 -8.22 -8.00 -5.03
N ILE A 235 -7.97 -7.70 -6.31
CA ILE A 235 -8.79 -6.74 -7.06
C ILE A 235 -10.25 -7.15 -7.15
N LYS A 236 -10.55 -8.45 -7.08
CA LYS A 236 -11.93 -8.95 -7.11
C LYS A 236 -12.72 -8.49 -5.89
N GLU A 237 -12.06 -8.20 -4.76
CA GLU A 237 -12.71 -7.59 -3.59
C GLU A 237 -13.14 -6.15 -3.88
N ALA A 238 -12.38 -5.42 -4.70
CA ALA A 238 -12.71 -4.03 -5.03
C ALA A 238 -14.05 -3.92 -5.80
N GLU A 239 -14.42 -4.94 -6.60
CA GLU A 239 -15.75 -4.99 -7.23
C GLU A 239 -16.87 -5.25 -6.22
N LYS A 240 -16.64 -6.13 -5.23
CA LYS A 240 -17.63 -6.45 -4.18
C LYS A 240 -17.90 -5.25 -3.27
N VAL A 241 -16.88 -4.43 -3.04
CA VAL A 241 -16.95 -3.30 -2.12
C VAL A 241 -17.49 -2.04 -2.82
N LEU A 242 -17.41 -1.94 -4.14
CA LEU A 242 -17.97 -0.81 -4.90
C LEU A 242 -19.51 -0.76 -4.74
N THR A 243 -20.02 0.28 -4.08
CA THR A 243 -21.47 0.45 -3.91
C THR A 243 -22.07 1.17 -5.13
N PRO A 244 -23.09 0.62 -5.81
CA PRO A 244 -23.66 1.20 -7.03
C PRO A 244 -24.67 2.34 -6.75
N ASP A 245 -24.50 3.07 -5.64
CA ASP A 245 -25.40 4.13 -5.19
C ASP A 245 -24.78 5.53 -5.32
N ASP A 246 -25.59 6.57 -5.04
CA ASP A 246 -25.16 7.98 -5.05
C ASP A 246 -24.25 8.35 -3.86
N SER A 247 -23.88 7.39 -2.99
CA SER A 247 -22.98 7.67 -1.88
C SER A 247 -21.56 7.99 -2.37
N LYS A 248 -20.88 8.93 -1.70
CA LYS A 248 -19.49 9.24 -2.04
C LYS A 248 -18.58 8.14 -1.51
N GLN A 249 -17.77 7.52 -2.37
CA GLN A 249 -16.89 6.41 -1.99
C GLN A 249 -15.51 6.57 -2.61
N ILE A 250 -14.47 6.29 -1.83
CA ILE A 250 -13.09 6.22 -2.30
C ILE A 250 -12.52 4.82 -2.00
N ILE A 251 -12.06 4.15 -3.05
CA ILE A 251 -11.46 2.81 -2.98
C ILE A 251 -9.94 2.97 -3.01
N TYR A 252 -9.24 2.36 -2.06
CA TYR A 252 -7.79 2.36 -2.01
C TYR A 252 -7.23 0.94 -2.14
N PHE A 253 -6.31 0.78 -3.08
CA PHE A 253 -5.60 -0.47 -3.33
C PHE A 253 -4.10 -0.27 -3.14
N ASP A 254 -3.55 -0.81 -2.04
CA ASP A 254 -2.12 -0.70 -1.74
C ASP A 254 -1.30 -1.82 -2.38
N ASP A 255 -0.20 -1.48 -3.05
CA ASP A 255 0.72 -2.37 -3.77
C ASP A 255 0.01 -3.42 -4.67
N PHE A 256 -0.91 -2.98 -5.53
CA PHE A 256 -1.85 -3.87 -6.26
C PHE A 256 -1.24 -4.93 -7.20
N LEU A 257 0.06 -4.83 -7.47
CA LEU A 257 0.81 -5.79 -8.30
C LEU A 257 1.69 -6.73 -7.47
N GLY A 258 1.63 -6.64 -6.14
CA GLY A 258 2.29 -7.53 -5.19
C GLY A 258 3.78 -7.28 -4.92
N SER A 259 4.35 -8.07 -4.02
CA SER A 259 5.78 -8.11 -3.66
C SER A 259 6.58 -9.13 -4.49
N THR A 260 5.91 -10.03 -5.24
CA THR A 260 6.53 -11.15 -5.97
C THR A 260 6.04 -11.35 -7.41
N LYS A 261 6.84 -12.07 -8.21
CA LYS A 261 6.45 -12.51 -9.57
C LYS A 261 5.25 -13.47 -9.61
N VAL A 262 4.91 -14.09 -8.47
CA VAL A 262 3.74 -14.96 -8.32
C VAL A 262 2.46 -14.12 -8.30
N GLU A 263 2.50 -12.95 -7.66
CA GLU A 263 1.40 -11.98 -7.70
C GLU A 263 1.28 -11.26 -9.04
N ILE A 264 2.35 -11.17 -9.85
CA ILE A 264 2.24 -10.72 -11.26
C ILE A 264 1.41 -11.71 -12.09
N ASN A 265 1.44 -13.01 -11.75
CA ASN A 265 0.53 -13.96 -12.37
C ASN A 265 -0.90 -13.74 -11.84
N LYS A 266 -1.15 -13.58 -10.53
CA LYS A 266 -2.46 -13.11 -10.02
C LYS A 266 -2.94 -11.82 -10.72
N ALA A 267 -2.01 -10.93 -11.04
CA ALA A 267 -2.24 -9.66 -11.74
C ALA A 267 -2.87 -9.83 -13.15
N LYS A 268 -2.65 -10.99 -13.80
CA LYS A 268 -3.20 -11.29 -15.14
C LYS A 268 -4.69 -11.63 -15.09
N GLY A 269 -5.16 -12.36 -14.08
CA GLY A 269 -6.60 -12.60 -13.87
C GLY A 269 -7.36 -11.35 -13.42
N SER A 270 -6.66 -10.44 -12.74
CA SER A 270 -7.16 -9.13 -12.33
C SER A 270 -7.11 -8.06 -13.41
N GLU A 271 -6.58 -8.33 -14.61
CA GLU A 271 -6.53 -7.31 -15.68
C GLU A 271 -7.93 -6.90 -16.13
N THR A 272 -8.83 -7.89 -16.24
CA THR A 272 -10.23 -7.68 -16.60
C THR A 272 -10.99 -6.98 -15.50
N ALA A 273 -10.82 -7.40 -14.24
CA ALA A 273 -11.43 -6.75 -13.08
C ALA A 273 -10.90 -5.31 -12.87
N LEU A 274 -9.60 -5.06 -13.09
CA LEU A 274 -9.03 -3.72 -13.11
C LEU A 274 -9.71 -2.85 -14.17
N ARG A 275 -9.88 -3.37 -15.40
CA ARG A 275 -10.58 -2.68 -16.48
C ARG A 275 -12.05 -2.41 -16.14
N LYS A 276 -12.77 -3.39 -15.60
CA LYS A 276 -14.18 -3.29 -15.19
C LYS A 276 -14.38 -2.19 -14.15
N ILE A 277 -13.58 -2.19 -13.08
CA ILE A 277 -13.60 -1.15 -12.05
C ILE A 277 -13.28 0.21 -12.64
N LEU A 278 -12.22 0.32 -13.45
CA LEU A 278 -11.79 1.58 -14.03
C LEU A 278 -12.83 2.16 -14.98
N ASN A 279 -13.48 1.33 -15.80
CA ASN A 279 -14.57 1.75 -16.69
C ASN A 279 -15.79 2.21 -15.89
N ARG A 280 -16.24 1.43 -14.89
CA ARG A 280 -17.38 1.79 -14.04
C ARG A 280 -17.14 3.10 -13.29
N VAL A 281 -16.00 3.22 -12.61
CA VAL A 281 -15.70 4.41 -11.80
C VAL A 281 -15.47 5.65 -12.68
N SER A 282 -14.96 5.49 -13.90
CA SER A 282 -14.82 6.61 -14.84
C SER A 282 -16.15 7.29 -15.19
N ASN A 283 -17.28 6.57 -15.07
CA ASN A 283 -18.61 7.06 -15.39
C ASN A 283 -19.41 7.50 -14.14
N MET A 284 -18.86 7.34 -12.94
CA MET A 284 -19.52 7.70 -11.69
C MET A 284 -18.92 8.99 -11.12
N GLU A 285 -19.74 10.00 -10.85
CA GLU A 285 -19.26 11.31 -10.36
C GLU A 285 -18.80 11.27 -8.90
N ASN A 286 -19.28 10.29 -8.13
CA ASN A 286 -19.18 10.16 -6.69
C ASN A 286 -18.23 9.04 -6.24
N LYS A 287 -17.58 8.33 -7.17
CA LYS A 287 -16.65 7.23 -6.87
C LYS A 287 -15.24 7.60 -7.31
N LEU A 288 -14.26 7.28 -6.46
CA LEU A 288 -12.84 7.55 -6.71
C LEU A 288 -12.01 6.29 -6.43
N VAL A 289 -10.95 6.06 -7.21
CA VAL A 289 -10.00 4.95 -6.95
C VAL A 289 -8.56 5.43 -6.90
N VAL A 290 -7.80 4.95 -5.91
CA VAL A 290 -6.38 5.21 -5.76
C VAL A 290 -5.62 3.89 -5.72
N PHE A 291 -4.66 3.71 -6.64
CA PHE A 291 -3.78 2.55 -6.70
C PHE A 291 -2.35 2.93 -6.35
N THR A 292 -1.61 2.07 -5.64
CA THR A 292 -0.15 2.16 -5.50
C THR A 292 0.53 0.90 -6.02
N THR A 293 1.72 1.02 -6.63
CA THR A 293 2.54 -0.14 -7.02
C THR A 293 4.02 0.22 -7.23
N ARG A 294 4.91 -0.77 -7.31
CA ARG A 294 6.34 -0.58 -7.63
C ARG A 294 6.54 -0.29 -9.13
N SER A 295 7.45 0.64 -9.46
CA SER A 295 7.67 1.07 -10.84
C SER A 295 8.08 -0.07 -11.79
N PHE A 296 8.91 -1.01 -11.33
CA PHE A 296 9.37 -2.12 -12.17
C PHE A 296 8.26 -3.15 -12.42
N LEU A 297 7.35 -3.34 -11.47
CA LEU A 297 6.21 -4.25 -11.62
C LEU A 297 5.26 -3.72 -12.68
N LEU A 298 4.87 -2.44 -12.58
CA LEU A 298 4.01 -1.82 -13.59
C LEU A 298 4.63 -1.88 -15.00
N LYS A 299 5.93 -1.58 -15.13
CA LYS A 299 6.63 -1.66 -16.42
C LYS A 299 6.59 -3.08 -17.00
N THR A 300 6.86 -4.09 -16.17
CA THR A 300 6.84 -5.49 -16.59
C THR A 300 5.43 -5.89 -17.06
N THR A 301 4.39 -5.56 -16.29
CA THR A 301 3.00 -5.88 -16.65
C THR A 301 2.55 -5.16 -17.93
N VAL A 302 2.93 -3.89 -18.13
CA VAL A 302 2.62 -3.11 -19.36
C VAL A 302 3.41 -3.61 -20.58
N GLU A 303 4.64 -4.07 -20.39
CA GLU A 303 5.45 -4.66 -21.45
C GLU A 303 4.98 -6.07 -21.83
N GLU A 304 4.33 -6.81 -20.94
CA GLU A 304 3.86 -8.17 -21.21
C GLU A 304 2.39 -8.24 -21.70
N SER A 305 1.57 -7.20 -21.47
CA SER A 305 0.15 -7.16 -21.87
C SER A 305 -0.13 -6.22 -23.06
N GLU A 306 -0.70 -6.75 -24.15
CA GLU A 306 -1.21 -5.93 -25.27
C GLU A 306 -2.48 -5.14 -24.89
N ASN A 307 -3.26 -5.63 -23.93
CA ASN A 307 -4.54 -5.06 -23.51
C ASN A 307 -4.36 -3.84 -22.57
N LEU A 308 -3.33 -3.84 -21.71
CA LEU A 308 -2.91 -2.66 -20.94
C LEU A 308 -2.23 -1.58 -21.82
N ARG A 309 -1.56 -1.98 -22.91
CA ARG A 309 -0.97 -1.02 -23.86
C ARG A 309 -2.04 -0.21 -24.63
N LYS A 310 -3.25 -0.76 -24.82
CA LYS A 310 -4.39 -0.05 -25.42
C LYS A 310 -5.07 0.94 -24.46
N PHE A 311 -4.84 0.85 -23.15
CA PHE A 311 -5.35 1.73 -22.09
C PHE A 311 -4.71 3.15 -22.09
N ASN A 312 -4.13 3.58 -23.22
CA ASN A 312 -2.97 4.48 -23.30
C ASN A 312 -3.24 6.00 -23.19
N ILE A 313 -4.50 6.45 -23.14
CA ILE A 313 -4.80 7.90 -23.21
C ILE A 313 -5.20 8.48 -21.85
N LYS A 314 -6.13 7.85 -21.11
CA LYS A 314 -6.50 8.27 -19.74
C LYS A 314 -5.50 7.79 -18.67
N ALA A 315 -4.81 6.67 -18.89
CA ALA A 315 -3.84 6.13 -17.93
C ALA A 315 -2.58 6.98 -17.81
N LYS A 316 -2.09 7.55 -18.92
CA LYS A 316 -0.88 8.41 -18.89
C LYS A 316 -1.10 9.70 -18.11
N THR A 317 -2.31 10.25 -18.11
CA THR A 317 -2.66 11.43 -17.31
C THR A 317 -2.95 11.12 -15.85
N SER A 318 -3.12 9.84 -15.51
CA SER A 318 -3.44 9.35 -14.16
C SER A 318 -2.29 8.57 -13.52
N LEU A 319 -1.18 8.40 -14.24
CA LEU A 319 0.02 7.71 -13.78
C LEU A 319 1.01 8.71 -13.18
N PHE A 320 1.26 8.57 -11.88
CA PHE A 320 2.16 9.44 -11.13
C PHE A 320 3.35 8.64 -10.64
N GLU A 321 4.51 8.85 -11.26
CA GLU A 321 5.77 8.30 -10.79
C GLU A 321 6.36 9.22 -9.72
N LEU A 322 6.41 8.72 -8.48
CA LEU A 322 7.04 9.37 -7.36
C LEU A 322 8.55 9.14 -7.46
N LYS A 323 9.21 10.15 -8.03
CA LYS A 323 10.67 10.20 -8.24
C LYS A 323 11.39 10.70 -6.99
N GLU A 324 12.72 10.60 -7.02
CA GLU A 324 13.58 11.10 -5.96
C GLU A 324 13.23 12.52 -5.53
N TYR A 325 13.20 12.70 -4.21
CA TYR A 325 12.96 13.95 -3.54
C TYR A 325 14.06 14.98 -3.85
N ASP A 326 13.67 16.23 -4.12
CA ASP A 326 14.64 17.32 -4.23
C ASP A 326 15.32 17.61 -2.88
N LYS A 327 16.47 18.27 -2.93
CA LYS A 327 17.28 18.59 -1.73
C LYS A 327 16.48 19.37 -0.67
N GLY A 328 15.59 20.26 -1.08
CA GLY A 328 14.77 21.06 -0.17
C GLY A 328 13.77 20.19 0.58
N LEU A 329 13.05 19.35 -0.15
CA LEU A 329 12.06 18.42 0.38
C LEU A 329 12.68 17.36 1.29
N ARG A 330 13.85 16.81 0.92
CA ARG A 330 14.63 15.91 1.79
C ARG A 330 15.00 16.58 3.11
N LYS A 331 15.46 17.83 3.07
CA LYS A 331 15.81 18.59 4.28
C LYS A 331 14.59 18.86 5.16
N GLN A 332 13.45 19.20 4.56
CA GLN A 332 12.21 19.46 5.27
C GLN A 332 11.69 18.18 5.95
N LEU A 333 11.70 17.05 5.24
CA LEU A 333 11.35 15.74 5.80
C LEU A 333 12.25 15.40 7.00
N LEU A 334 13.57 15.43 6.83
CA LEU A 334 14.52 15.17 7.92
C LEU A 334 14.24 16.04 9.16
N ARG A 335 13.98 17.33 8.96
CA ARG A 335 13.67 18.25 10.06
C ARG A 335 12.36 17.87 10.76
N ASN A 336 11.29 17.61 10.01
CA ASN A 336 10.00 17.27 10.60
C ASN A 336 10.11 15.99 11.45
N HIS A 337 10.89 15.01 10.99
CA HIS A 337 11.19 13.79 11.76
C HIS A 337 12.00 14.08 13.04
N ILE A 338 13.03 14.93 12.97
CA ILE A 338 13.82 15.33 14.15
C ILE A 338 12.95 16.09 15.17
N GLU A 339 12.06 16.96 14.71
CA GLU A 339 11.15 17.72 15.56
C GLU A 339 10.13 16.81 16.27
N ASP A 340 9.60 15.82 15.54
CA ASP A 340 8.55 14.93 16.04
C ASP A 340 9.06 13.81 16.96
N CYS A 341 10.31 13.35 16.76
CA CYS A 341 10.87 12.21 17.47
C CYS A 341 11.09 12.46 18.97
N ASP A 342 11.06 11.40 19.79
CA ASP A 342 11.31 11.45 21.23
C ASP A 342 12.71 10.90 21.60
N LEU A 343 13.71 11.26 20.79
CA LEU A 343 15.12 10.94 21.06
C LEU A 343 15.69 11.74 22.24
N LYS A 344 16.71 11.20 22.92
CA LYS A 344 17.54 11.93 23.89
C LYS A 344 18.06 13.24 23.29
N GLU A 345 18.06 14.31 24.07
CA GLU A 345 18.47 15.66 23.61
C GLU A 345 19.87 15.67 22.97
N GLU A 346 20.82 14.93 23.51
CA GLU A 346 22.19 14.82 22.96
C GLU A 346 22.21 14.23 21.54
N LEU A 347 21.33 13.28 21.25
CA LEU A 347 21.20 12.65 19.92
C LEU A 347 20.46 13.57 18.93
N LYS A 348 19.45 14.32 19.41
CA LYS A 348 18.80 15.37 18.61
C LYS A 348 19.76 16.50 18.26
N GLU A 349 20.62 16.91 19.18
CA GLU A 349 21.67 17.90 18.94
C GLU A 349 22.66 17.41 17.88
N LEU A 350 23.03 16.11 17.89
CA LEU A 350 23.85 15.51 16.84
C LEU A 350 23.19 15.57 15.46
N LEU A 351 21.92 15.13 15.34
CA LEU A 351 21.13 15.20 14.10
C LEU A 351 20.91 16.64 13.60
N SER A 352 20.99 17.62 14.51
CA SER A 352 20.86 19.05 14.20
C SER A 352 22.15 19.68 13.66
N LYS A 353 23.29 18.95 13.64
CA LYS A 353 24.54 19.46 13.10
C LYS A 353 24.49 19.58 11.58
N GLU A 354 24.85 20.77 11.08
CA GLU A 354 24.81 21.12 9.64
C GLU A 354 25.55 20.10 8.76
N LYS A 355 26.74 19.64 9.18
CA LYS A 355 27.53 18.63 8.46
C LYS A 355 26.80 17.29 8.29
N LEU A 356 26.13 16.83 9.33
CA LEU A 356 25.46 15.52 9.34
C LEU A 356 24.15 15.57 8.54
N GLN A 357 23.39 16.66 8.67
CA GLN A 357 22.22 16.89 7.82
C GLN A 357 22.60 16.98 6.35
N GLU A 358 23.71 17.64 6.03
CA GLU A 358 24.17 17.76 4.65
C GLU A 358 24.64 16.41 4.09
N PHE A 359 25.27 15.55 4.91
CA PHE A 359 25.56 14.17 4.54
C PHE A 359 24.28 13.39 4.21
N ILE A 360 23.34 13.32 5.16
CA ILE A 360 22.07 12.57 5.01
C ILE A 360 21.30 13.02 3.77
N VAL A 361 21.06 14.33 3.63
CA VAL A 361 20.19 14.90 2.59
C VAL A 361 20.77 14.70 1.19
N ASN A 362 22.09 14.79 1.03
CA ASN A 362 22.75 14.62 -0.27
C ASN A 362 23.04 13.15 -0.60
N HIS A 363 22.82 12.21 0.33
CA HIS A 363 23.15 10.81 0.11
C HIS A 363 22.25 10.17 -0.97
N SER A 364 22.81 9.27 -1.78
CA SER A 364 22.06 8.55 -2.84
C SER A 364 21.00 7.61 -2.25
N SER A 365 21.33 6.92 -1.17
CA SER A 365 20.41 6.01 -0.44
C SER A 365 19.32 6.72 0.38
N TYR A 366 19.19 8.04 0.29
CA TYR A 366 18.17 8.75 1.04
C TYR A 366 16.76 8.31 0.64
N THR A 367 16.00 7.83 1.60
CA THR A 367 14.57 7.56 1.50
C THR A 367 13.84 8.08 2.75
N PRO A 368 12.55 8.47 2.67
CA PRO A 368 11.76 8.80 3.86
C PRO A 368 11.86 7.73 4.95
N ARG A 369 11.88 6.45 4.53
CA ARG A 369 12.07 5.30 5.40
C ARG A 369 13.42 5.29 6.11
N SER A 370 14.51 5.64 5.43
CA SER A 370 15.83 5.75 6.08
C SER A 370 15.86 6.83 7.16
N VAL A 371 15.14 7.94 6.96
CA VAL A 371 14.99 9.01 7.94
C VAL A 371 14.16 8.57 9.14
N GLU A 372 13.04 7.89 8.89
CA GLU A 372 12.21 7.30 9.94
C GLU A 372 13.01 6.31 10.79
N PHE A 373 13.85 5.50 10.15
CA PHE A 373 14.73 4.54 10.82
C PHE A 373 15.74 5.20 11.77
N ILE A 374 16.45 6.24 11.31
CA ILE A 374 17.41 6.97 12.17
C ILE A 374 16.75 7.90 13.19
N THR A 375 15.42 8.07 13.15
CA THR A 375 14.66 8.87 14.10
C THR A 375 13.71 8.03 14.97
N SER A 376 13.84 6.71 14.92
CA SER A 376 13.06 5.76 15.72
C SER A 376 13.56 5.73 17.17
N GLU A 377 12.67 5.99 18.11
CA GLU A 377 12.98 6.01 19.54
C GLU A 377 13.53 4.67 20.02
N GLU A 378 12.82 3.58 19.70
CA GLU A 378 13.12 2.23 20.17
C GLU A 378 14.50 1.75 19.70
N LEU A 379 14.88 2.12 18.48
CA LEU A 379 16.16 1.71 17.88
C LEU A 379 17.33 2.58 18.35
N VAL A 380 17.11 3.88 18.51
CA VAL A 380 18.20 4.86 18.61
C VAL A 380 18.54 5.22 20.05
N ASN A 381 17.56 5.23 20.97
CA ASN A 381 17.81 5.69 22.34
C ASN A 381 18.75 4.79 23.16
N GLN A 382 19.09 3.60 22.67
CA GLN A 382 20.11 2.74 23.27
C GLN A 382 21.55 3.21 23.01
N PHE A 383 21.80 3.98 21.95
CA PHE A 383 23.14 4.43 21.57
C PHE A 383 23.63 5.63 22.39
N ASN A 384 24.95 5.76 22.49
CA ASN A 384 25.61 7.02 22.83
C ASN A 384 25.86 7.88 21.58
N VAL A 385 26.37 9.12 21.75
CA VAL A 385 26.55 10.07 20.64
C VAL A 385 27.49 9.56 19.55
N ASP A 386 28.61 8.94 19.92
CA ASP A 386 29.61 8.45 18.95
C ASP A 386 29.07 7.22 18.20
N GLU A 387 28.48 6.26 18.94
CA GLU A 387 27.82 5.08 18.36
C GLU A 387 26.69 5.47 17.41
N PHE A 388 25.94 6.52 17.73
CA PHE A 388 24.84 6.99 16.89
C PHE A 388 25.34 7.68 15.62
N GLU A 389 26.45 8.44 15.69
CA GLU A 389 27.06 9.02 14.50
C GLU A 389 27.51 7.92 13.52
N ASP A 390 28.20 6.89 14.03
CA ASP A 390 28.62 5.72 13.23
C ASP A 390 27.42 4.95 12.66
N PHE A 391 26.36 4.79 13.45
CA PHE A 391 25.11 4.19 13.02
C PHE A 391 24.48 4.94 11.83
N ILE A 392 24.47 6.28 11.85
CA ILE A 392 23.96 7.08 10.74
C ILE A 392 24.81 6.86 9.48
N PHE A 393 26.14 6.97 9.58
CA PHE A 393 27.01 6.75 8.42
C PHE A 393 26.81 5.36 7.81
N SER A 394 26.82 4.30 8.63
CA SER A 394 26.59 2.93 8.18
C SER A 394 25.20 2.75 7.52
N THR A 395 24.19 3.45 8.02
CA THR A 395 22.82 3.39 7.48
C THR A 395 22.76 3.88 6.03
N PHE A 396 23.39 5.01 5.75
CA PHE A 396 23.32 5.62 4.43
C PHE A 396 24.34 5.01 3.46
N ASP A 397 25.58 4.78 3.90
CA ASP A 397 26.64 4.20 3.07
C ASP A 397 26.33 2.75 2.70
N TYR A 398 25.57 2.04 3.55
CA TYR A 398 25.28 0.62 3.37
C TYR A 398 23.87 0.20 3.85
N PRO A 399 22.80 0.52 3.10
CA PRO A 399 21.42 0.21 3.49
C PRO A 399 21.16 -1.29 3.69
N ASP A 400 21.77 -2.13 2.84
CA ASP A 400 21.76 -3.59 2.98
C ASP A 400 22.63 -4.07 4.17
N GLN A 401 23.68 -3.32 4.55
CA GLN A 401 24.54 -3.71 5.67
C GLN A 401 23.91 -3.43 7.03
N ILE A 402 22.93 -2.53 7.15
CA ILE A 402 22.21 -2.35 8.42
C ILE A 402 21.54 -3.67 8.80
N TRP A 403 20.74 -4.21 7.89
CA TRP A 403 20.10 -5.51 8.12
C TRP A 403 21.14 -6.61 8.19
N ARG A 404 22.22 -6.57 7.39
CA ARG A 404 23.31 -7.54 7.48
C ARG A 404 23.98 -7.54 8.86
N HIS A 405 24.28 -6.37 9.41
CA HIS A 405 24.92 -6.23 10.71
C HIS A 405 23.95 -6.61 11.83
N ALA A 406 22.70 -6.14 11.76
CA ALA A 406 21.65 -6.53 12.70
C ALA A 406 21.43 -8.06 12.68
N TYR A 407 21.37 -8.65 11.49
CA TYR A 407 21.18 -10.08 11.28
C TYR A 407 22.39 -10.93 11.69
N LEU A 408 23.62 -10.51 11.38
CA LEU A 408 24.83 -11.30 11.65
C LEU A 408 25.38 -11.09 13.07
N GLU A 409 25.31 -9.87 13.60
CA GLU A 409 26.03 -9.46 14.81
C GLU A 409 25.10 -9.17 16.01
N GLN A 410 23.84 -8.76 15.79
CA GLN A 410 22.95 -8.33 16.88
C GLN A 410 21.94 -9.40 17.32
N ILE A 411 21.65 -10.38 16.46
CA ILE A 411 20.72 -11.46 16.77
C ILE A 411 21.44 -12.81 16.85
N THR A 412 20.86 -13.71 17.63
CA THR A 412 21.44 -15.04 17.84
C THR A 412 21.22 -15.95 16.63
N GLU A 413 21.87 -17.12 16.64
CA GLU A 413 21.62 -18.14 15.62
C GLU A 413 20.15 -18.61 15.61
N ASP A 414 19.52 -18.79 16.77
CA ASP A 414 18.10 -19.18 16.87
C ASP A 414 17.19 -18.12 16.25
N ASP A 415 17.52 -16.84 16.45
CA ASP A 415 16.77 -15.73 15.88
C ASP A 415 16.88 -15.75 14.34
N ARG A 416 18.09 -15.96 13.80
CA ARG A 416 18.30 -16.11 12.35
C ARG A 416 17.54 -17.29 11.77
N LEU A 417 17.56 -18.43 12.44
CA LEU A 417 16.80 -19.62 12.00
C LEU A 417 15.29 -19.35 11.99
N LEU A 418 14.77 -18.60 12.97
CA LEU A 418 13.35 -18.22 12.98
C LEU A 418 13.01 -17.29 11.81
N LEU A 419 13.84 -16.27 11.53
CA LEU A 419 13.63 -15.37 10.38
C LEU A 419 13.70 -16.09 9.04
N ASN A 420 14.68 -16.98 8.87
CA ASN A 420 14.85 -17.76 7.65
C ASN A 420 13.68 -18.75 7.46
N THR A 421 13.18 -19.33 8.56
CA THR A 421 12.00 -20.20 8.52
C THR A 421 10.76 -19.40 8.15
N LEU A 422 10.54 -18.23 8.75
CA LEU A 422 9.41 -17.36 8.38
C LEU A 422 9.48 -16.97 6.89
N LEU A 423 10.67 -16.67 6.37
CA LEU A 423 10.84 -16.32 4.96
C LEU A 423 10.36 -17.43 4.01
N SER A 424 10.48 -18.70 4.40
CA SER A 424 10.02 -19.81 3.56
C SER A 424 8.50 -19.83 3.34
N PHE A 425 7.71 -19.23 4.25
CA PHE A 425 6.25 -19.08 4.12
C PHE A 425 5.85 -17.87 3.25
N GLY A 426 6.80 -17.14 2.66
CA GLY A 426 6.52 -15.91 1.95
C GLY A 426 6.51 -14.70 2.89
N ASP A 427 5.37 -14.03 3.00
CA ASP A 427 5.27 -12.74 3.71
C ASP A 427 4.66 -12.86 5.12
N SER A 428 4.04 -14.00 5.45
CA SER A 428 3.47 -14.27 6.77
C SER A 428 3.25 -15.75 7.07
N ALA A 429 3.12 -16.09 8.35
CA ALA A 429 2.75 -17.44 8.82
C ALA A 429 1.99 -17.36 10.16
N THR A 430 1.14 -18.34 10.47
CA THR A 430 0.55 -18.41 11.82
C THR A 430 1.62 -18.76 12.87
N VAL A 431 1.48 -18.29 14.11
CA VAL A 431 2.42 -18.56 15.20
C VAL A 431 2.62 -20.06 15.41
N ASN A 432 1.55 -20.85 15.29
CA ASN A 432 1.62 -22.30 15.50
C ASN A 432 2.41 -23.01 14.39
N GLU A 433 2.12 -22.69 13.12
CA GLU A 433 2.85 -23.26 11.99
C GLU A 433 4.32 -22.83 11.99
N LEU A 434 4.58 -21.56 12.35
CA LEU A 434 5.93 -21.05 12.47
C LEU A 434 6.69 -21.75 13.61
N GLU A 435 6.05 -22.02 14.76
CA GLU A 435 6.65 -22.76 15.87
C GLU A 435 6.98 -24.20 15.45
N ASP A 436 6.06 -24.90 14.79
CA ASP A 436 6.27 -26.28 14.33
C ASP A 436 7.38 -26.37 13.28
N ALA A 437 7.38 -25.47 12.29
CA ALA A 437 8.43 -25.39 11.27
C ALA A 437 9.79 -25.01 11.87
N PHE A 438 9.83 -24.06 12.81
CA PHE A 438 11.05 -23.67 13.50
C PHE A 438 11.62 -24.85 14.32
N ASN A 439 10.77 -25.58 15.03
CA ASN A 439 11.18 -26.74 15.80
C ASN A 439 11.76 -27.84 14.90
N ALA A 440 11.17 -28.08 13.73
CA ALA A 440 11.73 -28.99 12.73
C ALA A 440 13.08 -28.52 12.20
N ARG A 441 13.24 -27.21 11.95
CA ARG A 441 14.53 -26.63 11.55
C ARG A 441 15.59 -26.82 12.63
N ILE A 442 15.28 -26.54 13.89
CA ILE A 442 16.19 -26.75 15.02
C ILE A 442 16.59 -28.23 15.15
N GLN A 443 15.66 -29.16 14.98
CA GLN A 443 15.96 -30.60 15.01
C GLN A 443 16.90 -31.02 13.87
N TYR A 444 16.70 -30.47 12.67
CA TYR A 444 17.60 -30.69 11.55
C TYR A 444 19.02 -30.18 11.86
N GLU A 445 19.15 -28.96 12.38
CA GLU A 445 20.43 -28.37 12.76
C GLU A 445 21.12 -29.13 13.89
N ALA A 446 20.36 -29.62 14.87
CA ALA A 446 20.89 -30.43 15.97
C ALA A 446 21.46 -31.76 15.48
N LYS A 447 20.77 -32.40 14.53
CA LYS A 447 21.15 -33.70 13.98
C LYS A 447 22.33 -33.61 13.01
N ASN A 448 22.36 -32.59 12.15
CA ASN A 448 23.29 -32.53 11.03
C ASN A 448 24.46 -31.55 11.26
N ASN A 449 24.27 -30.52 12.10
CA ASN A 449 25.23 -29.43 12.29
C ASN A 449 25.66 -29.26 13.77
N ASN A 450 25.35 -30.23 14.63
CA ASN A 450 25.72 -30.27 16.05
C ASN A 450 25.22 -29.06 16.87
N LYS A 451 24.11 -28.45 16.45
CA LYS A 451 23.48 -27.36 17.20
C LYS A 451 22.98 -27.83 18.57
N GLN A 452 23.22 -27.02 19.61
CA GLN A 452 22.67 -27.28 20.93
C GLN A 452 21.23 -26.75 21.01
N ASN A 453 20.30 -27.60 21.46
CA ASN A 453 18.91 -27.21 21.63
C ASN A 453 18.72 -26.42 22.93
N GLU A 454 18.40 -25.14 22.81
CA GLU A 454 18.07 -24.31 23.96
C GLU A 454 16.64 -24.57 24.47
N MET A 455 16.45 -24.57 25.79
CA MET A 455 15.12 -24.68 26.38
C MET A 455 14.29 -23.44 26.03
N PHE A 456 13.10 -23.65 25.47
CA PHE A 456 12.20 -22.62 24.99
C PHE A 456 12.80 -21.72 23.88
N ALA A 457 13.62 -22.28 22.99
CA ALA A 457 14.27 -21.58 21.89
C ALA A 457 13.30 -20.68 21.09
N PHE A 458 12.16 -21.25 20.66
CA PHE A 458 11.14 -20.50 19.92
C PHE A 458 10.63 -19.26 20.68
N LYS A 459 10.15 -19.43 21.91
CA LYS A 459 9.59 -18.33 22.72
C LYS A 459 10.61 -17.23 23.01
N LYS A 460 11.89 -17.60 23.19
CA LYS A 460 12.98 -16.63 23.38
C LYS A 460 13.29 -15.88 22.09
N ALA A 461 13.40 -16.60 20.97
CA ALA A 461 13.69 -16.00 19.67
C ALA A 461 12.56 -15.07 19.21
N PHE A 462 11.32 -15.55 19.30
CA PHE A 462 10.13 -14.77 19.02
C PHE A 462 10.10 -13.46 19.80
N LYS A 463 10.28 -13.53 21.13
CA LYS A 463 10.26 -12.34 21.99
C LYS A 463 11.41 -11.35 21.70
N ARG A 464 12.57 -11.83 21.26
CA ARG A 464 13.70 -10.94 20.89
C ARG A 464 13.48 -10.25 19.55
N LEU A 465 12.84 -10.94 18.62
CA LEU A 465 12.60 -10.43 17.27
C LEU A 465 11.33 -9.57 17.17
N GLU A 466 10.37 -9.78 18.06
CA GLU A 466 9.13 -9.00 18.15
C GLU A 466 9.44 -7.51 18.37
N GLY A 467 8.89 -6.66 17.51
CA GLY A 467 9.10 -5.20 17.53
C GLY A 467 10.38 -4.73 16.84
N GLY A 468 11.35 -5.61 16.57
CA GLY A 468 12.60 -5.27 15.86
C GLY A 468 12.72 -5.82 14.44
N PHE A 469 12.21 -7.04 14.21
CA PHE A 469 12.30 -7.76 12.94
C PHE A 469 10.97 -8.38 12.51
N ILE A 470 10.13 -8.77 13.46
CA ILE A 470 8.80 -9.34 13.21
C ILE A 470 7.73 -8.56 13.98
N ILE A 471 6.52 -8.56 13.43
CA ILE A 471 5.31 -8.02 14.06
C ILE A 471 4.26 -9.14 14.08
N LEU A 472 3.60 -9.29 15.22
CA LEU A 472 2.41 -10.12 15.34
C LEU A 472 1.18 -9.27 14.94
N LYS A 473 0.50 -9.68 13.87
CA LYS A 473 -0.81 -9.16 13.45
C LYS A 473 -1.93 -9.97 14.11
N HIS A 474 -3.16 -9.61 13.74
CA HIS A 474 -4.39 -10.35 13.99
C HIS A 474 -4.31 -11.84 13.70
N ASP A 475 -5.17 -12.62 14.37
CA ASP A 475 -5.31 -14.06 14.18
C ASP A 475 -4.04 -14.88 14.42
N PHE A 476 -3.13 -14.36 15.26
CA PHE A 476 -1.83 -14.97 15.52
C PHE A 476 -0.99 -15.12 14.24
N ILE A 477 -1.08 -14.17 13.31
CA ILE A 477 -0.27 -14.14 12.09
C ILE A 477 1.00 -13.32 12.32
N VAL A 478 2.14 -13.89 11.99
CA VAL A 478 3.46 -13.27 12.13
C VAL A 478 3.88 -12.72 10.77
N ASN A 479 4.26 -11.45 10.71
CA ASN A 479 4.81 -10.78 9.53
C ASN A 479 6.20 -10.23 9.82
N PHE A 480 6.98 -9.98 8.76
CA PHE A 480 8.16 -9.13 8.87
C PHE A 480 7.77 -7.70 9.27
N ILE A 481 8.63 -7.05 10.04
CA ILE A 481 8.42 -5.68 10.52
C ILE A 481 8.19 -4.72 9.35
N ASN A 482 8.88 -4.96 8.24
CA ASN A 482 8.80 -4.10 7.08
C ASN A 482 9.33 -4.80 5.80
N PRO A 483 8.91 -4.39 4.58
CA PRO A 483 9.30 -5.07 3.34
C PRO A 483 10.80 -5.06 2.98
N SER A 484 11.58 -4.09 3.47
CA SER A 484 13.01 -3.98 3.17
C SER A 484 13.83 -5.07 3.86
N LEU A 485 13.36 -5.57 5.00
CA LEU A 485 13.96 -6.72 5.66
C LEU A 485 13.77 -7.97 4.78
N THR A 486 12.59 -8.18 4.22
CA THR A 486 12.32 -9.27 3.28
C THR A 486 13.22 -9.19 2.05
N ASP A 487 13.32 -8.00 1.43
CA ASP A 487 14.19 -7.78 0.27
C ASP A 487 15.67 -8.07 0.60
N PHE A 488 16.15 -7.63 1.78
CA PHE A 488 17.48 -7.95 2.27
C PHE A 488 17.68 -9.46 2.44
N LEU A 489 16.76 -10.15 3.14
CA LEU A 489 16.88 -11.59 3.42
C LEU A 489 16.87 -12.41 2.14
N LEU A 490 16.02 -12.07 1.16
CA LEU A 490 15.98 -12.75 -0.14
C LEU A 490 17.30 -12.61 -0.90
N LYS A 491 17.88 -11.41 -0.93
CA LYS A 491 19.16 -11.17 -1.57
C LYS A 491 20.31 -11.87 -0.82
N PHE A 492 20.33 -11.75 0.50
CA PHE A 492 21.39 -12.26 1.36
C PHE A 492 21.42 -13.79 1.40
N LEU A 493 20.26 -14.44 1.60
CA LEU A 493 20.17 -15.90 1.60
C LEU A 493 20.29 -16.49 0.20
N GLY A 494 19.89 -15.76 -0.84
CA GLY A 494 20.10 -16.17 -2.23
C GLY A 494 21.59 -16.35 -2.61
N GLU A 495 22.51 -15.71 -1.90
CA GLU A 495 23.96 -15.91 -2.06
C GLU A 495 24.46 -17.20 -1.36
N ASP A 496 23.78 -17.65 -0.29
CA ASP A 496 24.12 -18.86 0.47
C ASP A 496 23.22 -20.04 0.08
N LYS A 497 23.65 -20.75 -0.97
CA LYS A 497 22.94 -21.95 -1.45
C LYS A 497 22.84 -23.06 -0.40
N GLU A 498 23.78 -23.15 0.54
CA GLU A 498 23.70 -24.16 1.59
C GLU A 498 22.61 -23.82 2.59
N GLU A 499 22.46 -22.55 2.97
CA GLU A 499 21.38 -22.14 3.86
C GLU A 499 20.00 -22.38 3.23
N VAL A 500 19.82 -22.04 1.95
CA VAL A 500 18.58 -22.34 1.22
C VAL A 500 18.31 -23.85 1.18
N PHE A 501 19.35 -24.67 0.97
CA PHE A 501 19.23 -26.13 1.00
C PHE A 501 18.84 -26.64 2.40
N ARG A 502 19.40 -26.08 3.48
CA ARG A 502 19.02 -26.41 4.86
C ARG A 502 17.58 -26.00 5.19
N ILE A 503 17.09 -24.88 4.66
CA ILE A 503 15.67 -24.49 4.76
C ILE A 503 14.81 -25.57 4.11
N ALA A 504 15.12 -25.94 2.87
CA ALA A 504 14.37 -26.95 2.12
C ALA A 504 14.34 -28.33 2.82
N GLU A 505 15.45 -28.76 3.42
CA GLU A 505 15.51 -30.01 4.20
C GLU A 505 14.55 -30.05 5.40
N SER A 506 14.23 -28.89 5.96
CA SER A 506 13.44 -28.76 7.19
C SER A 506 11.95 -28.45 6.97
N VAL A 507 11.50 -28.34 5.72
CA VAL A 507 10.11 -27.98 5.38
C VAL A 507 9.12 -28.92 6.07
N GLN A 508 8.09 -28.34 6.68
CA GLN A 508 7.00 -29.05 7.35
C GLN A 508 5.65 -28.83 6.69
N PHE A 509 5.43 -27.71 6.01
CA PHE A 509 4.12 -27.37 5.44
C PHE A 509 4.19 -27.12 3.93
N ALA A 510 3.10 -27.42 3.22
CA ALA A 510 2.97 -27.20 1.78
C ALA A 510 3.18 -25.71 1.41
N SER A 511 2.70 -24.79 2.24
CA SER A 511 2.87 -23.34 2.08
C SER A 511 4.33 -22.88 2.03
N GLN A 512 5.28 -23.66 2.58
CA GLN A 512 6.71 -23.33 2.50
C GLN A 512 7.36 -23.71 1.16
N LEU A 513 6.70 -24.54 0.35
CA LEU A 513 7.30 -25.12 -0.86
C LEU A 513 7.38 -24.10 -1.99
N THR A 514 6.29 -23.43 -2.35
CA THR A 514 6.19 -22.72 -3.63
C THR A 514 6.46 -21.22 -3.54
N GLU A 515 6.33 -20.62 -2.36
CA GLU A 515 6.48 -19.17 -2.20
C GLU A 515 7.91 -18.71 -2.52
N ARG A 516 8.92 -19.36 -1.92
CA ARG A 516 10.32 -18.93 -2.03
C ARG A 516 11.33 -20.03 -2.38
N LEU A 517 10.95 -21.31 -2.38
CA LEU A 517 11.89 -22.44 -2.61
C LEU A 517 11.72 -23.12 -3.98
N PHE A 518 10.49 -23.48 -4.34
CA PHE A 518 10.16 -24.28 -5.52
C PHE A 518 9.07 -23.60 -6.33
N SER A 519 9.40 -22.45 -6.93
CA SER A 519 8.46 -21.62 -7.67
C SER A 519 7.78 -22.39 -8.81
N LEU A 520 6.47 -22.21 -8.97
CA LEU A 520 5.72 -22.83 -10.06
C LEU A 520 5.86 -22.06 -11.39
N GLY A 521 6.24 -20.78 -11.38
CA GLY A 521 6.32 -19.96 -12.61
C GLY A 521 7.70 -19.97 -13.31
N ARG A 522 8.80 -20.16 -12.58
CA ARG A 522 10.14 -20.35 -13.15
C ARG A 522 10.82 -21.52 -12.44
N ALA A 523 11.56 -22.35 -13.18
CA ALA A 523 12.35 -23.40 -12.56
C ALA A 523 13.46 -22.74 -11.73
N ASP A 524 13.37 -22.88 -10.41
CA ASP A 524 14.40 -22.38 -9.52
C ASP A 524 15.69 -23.19 -9.68
N LYS A 525 16.84 -22.55 -9.42
CA LYS A 525 18.15 -23.23 -9.38
C LYS A 525 18.37 -24.02 -8.09
N ILE A 526 17.36 -24.10 -7.23
CA ILE A 526 17.44 -24.79 -5.93
C ILE A 526 17.30 -26.28 -6.19
N LYS A 527 18.32 -27.05 -5.78
CA LYS A 527 18.28 -28.50 -5.90
C LYS A 527 17.36 -29.05 -4.81
N LEU A 528 16.35 -29.81 -5.19
CA LEU A 528 15.49 -30.53 -4.25
C LEU A 528 16.34 -31.49 -3.41
N PRO A 529 16.30 -31.40 -2.06
CA PRO A 529 17.01 -32.34 -1.20
C PRO A 529 16.46 -33.77 -1.32
N GLU A 530 17.34 -34.79 -1.31
CA GLU A 530 16.92 -36.19 -1.43
C GLU A 530 16.01 -36.66 -0.28
N SER A 531 16.17 -36.07 0.90
CA SER A 531 15.31 -36.34 2.06
C SER A 531 13.90 -35.80 1.84
N LEU A 532 13.79 -34.57 1.29
CA LEU A 532 12.54 -33.93 0.98
C LEU A 532 11.85 -34.65 -0.18
N GLU A 533 12.57 -35.03 -1.23
CA GLU A 533 12.06 -35.85 -2.32
C GLU A 533 11.45 -37.16 -1.79
N LYS A 534 12.17 -37.88 -0.92
CA LYS A 534 11.65 -39.11 -0.30
C LYS A 534 10.42 -38.87 0.56
N ARG A 535 10.35 -37.76 1.29
CA ARG A 535 9.17 -37.40 2.10
C ARG A 535 7.98 -37.04 1.21
N LEU A 536 8.19 -36.27 0.15
CA LEU A 536 7.15 -35.94 -0.82
C LEU A 536 6.62 -37.19 -1.54
N LEU A 537 7.47 -38.17 -1.85
CA LEU A 537 7.03 -39.40 -2.51
C LEU A 537 6.36 -40.40 -1.55
N ASN A 538 6.81 -40.49 -0.29
CA ASN A 538 6.36 -41.55 0.62
C ASN A 538 5.44 -41.09 1.77
N ASP A 539 5.40 -39.79 2.08
CA ASP A 539 4.72 -39.23 3.26
C ASP A 539 4.21 -37.79 2.98
N TYR A 540 3.63 -37.56 1.80
CA TYR A 540 3.16 -36.24 1.40
C TYR A 540 2.06 -35.68 2.32
N TYR A 541 1.28 -36.53 2.96
CA TYR A 541 0.26 -36.11 3.94
C TYR A 541 0.84 -35.38 5.14
N SER A 542 2.13 -35.58 5.46
CA SER A 542 2.81 -34.86 6.54
C SER A 542 2.94 -33.35 6.29
N PHE A 543 2.81 -32.90 5.04
CA PHE A 543 2.91 -31.49 4.66
C PHE A 543 1.58 -30.73 4.71
N ILE A 544 0.48 -31.43 4.91
CA ILE A 544 -0.87 -30.82 4.92
C ILE A 544 -1.07 -30.08 6.24
N GLY A 545 -1.38 -28.79 6.14
CA GLY A 545 -1.66 -27.92 7.27
C GLY A 545 -3.06 -28.13 7.86
N LYS A 546 -3.43 -27.29 8.83
CA LYS A 546 -4.79 -27.28 9.42
C LYS A 546 -5.79 -26.45 8.61
N GLY A 547 -5.34 -25.84 7.51
CA GLY A 547 -6.13 -24.97 6.64
C GLY A 547 -6.97 -25.78 5.64
N ASN A 548 -6.73 -25.56 4.35
CA ASN A 548 -7.42 -26.25 3.26
C ASN A 548 -6.58 -27.44 2.75
N PRO A 549 -6.95 -28.70 3.09
CA PRO A 549 -6.18 -29.87 2.67
C PRO A 549 -6.11 -30.05 1.16
N SER A 550 -7.18 -29.72 0.44
CA SER A 550 -7.22 -29.82 -1.02
C SER A 550 -6.26 -28.83 -1.67
N TYR A 551 -6.19 -27.60 -1.15
CA TYR A 551 -5.20 -26.60 -1.60
C TYR A 551 -3.77 -27.14 -1.47
N ASP A 552 -3.44 -27.67 -0.29
CA ASP A 552 -2.11 -28.23 -0.02
C ASP A 552 -1.79 -29.42 -0.94
N LEU A 553 -2.77 -30.32 -1.16
CA LEU A 553 -2.62 -31.47 -2.06
C LEU A 553 -2.35 -31.04 -3.51
N ILE A 554 -3.10 -30.05 -4.02
CA ILE A 554 -2.88 -29.52 -5.38
C ILE A 554 -1.46 -28.96 -5.48
N LEU A 555 -1.04 -28.14 -4.51
CA LEU A 555 0.28 -27.52 -4.48
C LEU A 555 1.40 -28.57 -4.44
N ILE A 556 1.25 -29.60 -3.60
CA ILE A 556 2.20 -30.71 -3.50
C ILE A 556 2.29 -31.50 -4.82
N ALA A 557 1.16 -31.80 -5.48
CA ALA A 557 1.15 -32.49 -6.77
C ALA A 557 1.94 -31.71 -7.83
N LEU A 558 1.74 -30.39 -7.90
CA LEU A 558 2.46 -29.52 -8.83
C LEU A 558 3.97 -29.50 -8.56
N VAL A 559 4.36 -29.44 -7.28
CA VAL A 559 5.78 -29.48 -6.87
C VAL A 559 6.42 -30.82 -7.22
N ILE A 560 5.77 -31.94 -6.89
CA ILE A 560 6.26 -33.29 -7.21
C ILE A 560 6.46 -33.44 -8.71
N TYR A 561 5.45 -33.09 -9.51
CA TYR A 561 5.54 -33.25 -10.95
C TYR A 561 6.68 -32.44 -11.57
N LYS A 562 6.83 -31.18 -11.13
CA LYS A 562 7.77 -30.23 -11.69
C LYS A 562 9.23 -30.44 -11.24
N TYR A 563 9.44 -30.79 -9.98
CA TYR A 563 10.78 -30.80 -9.36
C TYR A 563 11.37 -32.18 -9.11
N ILE A 564 10.58 -33.26 -9.21
CA ILE A 564 11.05 -34.63 -9.01
C ILE A 564 11.24 -35.32 -10.36
N ASP A 565 12.42 -35.91 -10.54
CA ASP A 565 12.78 -36.75 -11.69
C ASP A 565 12.94 -38.20 -11.23
N ASN A 566 11.80 -38.83 -10.90
CA ASN A 566 11.71 -40.17 -10.32
C ASN A 566 10.54 -40.91 -10.95
N ASP A 567 10.72 -42.17 -11.34
CA ASP A 567 9.69 -43.01 -11.97
C ASP A 567 8.43 -43.16 -11.10
N ALA A 568 8.59 -43.11 -9.77
CA ALA A 568 7.47 -43.22 -8.83
C ALA A 568 6.59 -41.96 -8.76
N LYS A 569 7.03 -40.81 -9.31
CA LYS A 569 6.32 -39.54 -9.17
C LYS A 569 4.91 -39.59 -9.76
N GLU A 570 4.73 -40.31 -10.88
CA GLU A 570 3.44 -40.39 -11.57
C GLU A 570 2.39 -41.09 -10.71
N GLU A 571 2.76 -42.22 -10.11
CA GLU A 571 1.89 -42.96 -9.19
C GLU A 571 1.50 -42.12 -7.98
N VAL A 572 2.46 -41.37 -7.40
CA VAL A 572 2.21 -40.49 -6.27
C VAL A 572 1.29 -39.33 -6.66
N VAL A 573 1.51 -38.70 -7.81
CA VAL A 573 0.64 -37.62 -8.33
C VAL A 573 -0.77 -38.13 -8.58
N CYS A 574 -0.94 -39.33 -9.19
CA CYS A 574 -2.25 -39.95 -9.34
C CYS A 574 -2.93 -40.17 -7.98
N ASN A 575 -2.20 -40.67 -6.98
CA ASN A 575 -2.74 -40.87 -5.64
C ASN A 575 -3.17 -39.54 -5.01
N ILE A 576 -2.39 -38.47 -5.17
CA ILE A 576 -2.75 -37.15 -4.65
C ILE A 576 -4.03 -36.64 -5.32
N ILE A 577 -4.11 -36.70 -6.66
CA ILE A 577 -5.29 -36.26 -7.42
C ILE A 577 -6.55 -36.98 -6.95
N ASN A 578 -6.47 -38.30 -6.76
CA ASN A 578 -7.60 -39.11 -6.32
C ASN A 578 -8.06 -38.83 -4.87
N ASN A 579 -7.23 -38.14 -4.06
CA ASN A 579 -7.54 -37.80 -2.68
C ASN A 579 -7.98 -36.33 -2.52
N ILE A 580 -7.98 -35.54 -3.58
CA ILE A 580 -8.54 -34.18 -3.55
C ILE A 580 -10.07 -34.29 -3.54
N SER A 581 -10.69 -33.79 -2.48
CA SER A 581 -12.15 -33.84 -2.32
C SER A 581 -12.86 -32.60 -2.85
N GLU A 582 -12.16 -31.47 -2.95
CA GLU A 582 -12.72 -30.17 -3.33
C GLU A 582 -11.74 -29.41 -4.22
N TRP A 583 -12.21 -28.89 -5.35
CA TRP A 583 -11.38 -28.19 -6.33
C TRP A 583 -11.53 -26.66 -6.29
N GLU A 584 -12.29 -26.13 -5.33
CA GLU A 584 -12.62 -24.70 -5.21
C GLU A 584 -11.39 -23.80 -5.11
N ALA A 585 -10.29 -24.32 -4.58
CA ALA A 585 -8.99 -23.65 -4.54
C ALA A 585 -8.52 -23.15 -5.93
N LEU A 586 -8.86 -23.87 -7.01
CA LEU A 586 -8.54 -23.47 -8.38
C LEU A 586 -9.35 -22.27 -8.86
N HIS A 587 -10.55 -22.05 -8.31
CA HIS A 587 -11.34 -20.86 -8.58
C HIS A 587 -10.83 -19.68 -7.73
N GLN A 588 -10.52 -19.91 -6.46
CA GLN A 588 -10.15 -18.87 -5.51
C GLN A 588 -8.72 -18.34 -5.68
N ASP A 589 -7.77 -19.14 -6.17
CA ASP A 589 -6.38 -18.73 -6.38
C ASP A 589 -6.00 -18.79 -7.86
N TYR A 590 -5.91 -17.62 -8.50
CA TYR A 590 -5.52 -17.51 -9.91
C TYR A 590 -4.13 -18.08 -10.20
N SER A 591 -3.16 -17.91 -9.28
CA SER A 591 -1.81 -18.46 -9.48
C SER A 591 -1.89 -19.97 -9.51
N LEU A 592 -2.62 -20.58 -8.57
CA LEU A 592 -2.83 -22.01 -8.56
C LEU A 592 -3.57 -22.49 -9.81
N ASN A 593 -4.62 -21.78 -10.25
CA ASN A 593 -5.36 -22.04 -11.50
C ASN A 593 -4.44 -22.11 -12.72
N LEU A 594 -3.59 -21.09 -12.90
CA LEU A 594 -2.68 -20.98 -14.03
C LEU A 594 -1.69 -22.14 -14.06
N HIS A 595 -1.01 -22.40 -12.95
CA HIS A 595 -0.02 -23.48 -12.89
C HIS A 595 -0.66 -24.87 -12.99
N PHE A 596 -1.91 -25.02 -12.54
CA PHE A 596 -2.65 -26.26 -12.73
C PHE A 596 -3.04 -26.49 -14.20
N LYS A 597 -3.43 -25.45 -14.93
CA LYS A 597 -3.62 -25.53 -16.41
C LYS A 597 -2.33 -25.95 -17.10
N GLU A 598 -1.21 -25.32 -16.76
CA GLU A 598 0.11 -25.69 -17.30
C GLU A 598 0.48 -27.14 -16.99
N PHE A 599 0.20 -27.60 -15.77
CA PHE A 599 0.40 -28.99 -15.37
C PHE A 599 -0.45 -29.95 -16.21
N MET A 600 -1.76 -29.68 -16.35
CA MET A 600 -2.64 -30.52 -17.15
C MET A 600 -2.16 -30.61 -18.60
N LEU A 601 -1.64 -29.51 -19.17
CA LEU A 601 -1.11 -29.49 -20.55
C LEU A 601 0.15 -30.35 -20.65
N ALA A 602 1.02 -30.27 -19.64
CA ALA A 602 2.26 -31.03 -19.59
C ALA A 602 2.02 -32.54 -19.43
N VAL A 603 0.90 -32.95 -18.82
CA VAL A 603 0.55 -34.37 -18.60
C VAL A 603 -0.45 -34.93 -19.61
N LYS A 604 -0.81 -34.17 -20.66
CA LYS A 604 -1.82 -34.59 -21.65
C LYS A 604 -1.59 -36.00 -22.20
N ASP A 605 -0.33 -36.30 -22.54
CA ASP A 605 0.07 -37.58 -23.14
C ASP A 605 0.42 -38.66 -22.08
N ASN A 606 0.29 -38.35 -20.79
CA ASN A 606 0.50 -39.31 -19.70
C ASN A 606 -0.83 -40.03 -19.38
N GLU A 607 -0.97 -41.27 -19.85
CA GLU A 607 -2.21 -42.06 -19.68
C GLU A 607 -2.63 -42.25 -18.21
N ASN A 608 -1.67 -42.41 -17.28
CA ASN A 608 -1.97 -42.67 -15.87
C ASN A 608 -2.53 -41.42 -15.18
N ILE A 609 -1.85 -40.28 -15.33
CA ILE A 609 -2.26 -39.01 -14.71
C ILE A 609 -3.54 -38.50 -15.37
N ASN A 610 -3.64 -38.59 -16.70
CA ASN A 610 -4.84 -38.18 -17.41
C ASN A 610 -6.05 -39.00 -16.92
N LYS A 611 -5.93 -40.32 -16.76
CA LYS A 611 -7.00 -41.14 -16.19
C LYS A 611 -7.43 -40.68 -14.79
N ALA A 612 -6.49 -40.34 -13.90
CA ALA A 612 -6.82 -39.83 -12.57
C ALA A 612 -7.54 -38.47 -12.62
N LEU A 613 -7.15 -37.59 -13.55
CA LEU A 613 -7.84 -36.32 -13.79
C LEU A 613 -9.25 -36.53 -14.37
N GLN A 614 -9.44 -37.53 -15.22
CA GLN A 614 -10.74 -37.84 -15.83
C GLN A 614 -11.80 -38.26 -14.80
N ASP A 615 -11.41 -38.92 -13.72
CA ASP A 615 -12.32 -39.36 -12.66
C ASP A 615 -12.98 -38.17 -11.90
N GLY A 616 -12.36 -36.98 -11.92
CA GLY A 616 -12.86 -35.74 -11.31
C GLY A 616 -12.94 -34.54 -12.27
N ILE A 617 -12.98 -34.80 -13.58
CA ILE A 617 -12.81 -33.76 -14.61
C ILE A 617 -13.90 -32.70 -14.56
N GLU A 618 -15.12 -33.07 -14.18
CA GLU A 618 -16.26 -32.16 -14.06
C GLU A 618 -15.99 -31.05 -13.03
N ASP A 619 -15.54 -31.41 -11.83
CA ASP A 619 -15.27 -30.46 -10.75
C ASP A 619 -14.01 -29.62 -11.02
N ILE A 620 -12.99 -30.24 -11.61
CA ILE A 620 -11.74 -29.58 -12.02
C ILE A 620 -12.04 -28.51 -13.06
N VAL A 621 -12.75 -28.89 -14.13
CA VAL A 621 -13.08 -27.98 -15.24
C VAL A 621 -13.97 -26.86 -14.76
N SER A 622 -15.00 -27.17 -13.97
CA SER A 622 -15.90 -26.16 -13.40
C SER A 622 -15.11 -25.15 -12.56
N SER A 623 -14.23 -25.61 -11.68
CA SER A 623 -13.40 -24.74 -10.83
C SER A 623 -12.37 -23.93 -11.62
N LEU A 624 -11.74 -24.54 -12.63
CA LEU A 624 -10.80 -23.85 -13.53
C LEU A 624 -11.48 -22.74 -14.33
N PHE A 625 -12.70 -22.99 -14.78
CA PHE A 625 -13.50 -22.05 -15.57
C PHE A 625 -14.00 -20.88 -14.72
N GLN A 626 -14.53 -21.15 -13.52
CA GLN A 626 -14.98 -20.12 -12.57
C GLN A 626 -13.88 -19.12 -12.19
N GLY A 627 -12.60 -19.50 -12.27
CA GLY A 627 -11.48 -18.58 -12.08
C GLY A 627 -11.32 -17.50 -13.16
N THR A 628 -12.12 -17.51 -14.23
CA THR A 628 -12.01 -16.61 -15.39
C THR A 628 -13.17 -15.61 -15.42
N ASP A 629 -12.89 -14.31 -15.47
CA ASP A 629 -13.94 -13.27 -15.37
C ASP A 629 -14.15 -12.45 -16.68
N ASP A 630 -13.35 -12.72 -17.72
CA ASP A 630 -13.48 -12.11 -19.06
C ASP A 630 -14.14 -13.06 -20.04
N ILE A 631 -15.01 -12.54 -20.92
CA ILE A 631 -15.75 -13.39 -21.85
C ILE A 631 -14.87 -14.00 -22.94
N HIS A 632 -13.87 -13.27 -23.45
CA HIS A 632 -12.98 -13.78 -24.48
C HIS A 632 -12.00 -14.78 -23.89
N ASP A 633 -11.44 -14.50 -22.72
CA ASP A 633 -10.59 -15.45 -22.01
C ASP A 633 -11.38 -16.72 -21.63
N ALA A 634 -12.65 -16.57 -21.22
CA ALA A 634 -13.52 -17.70 -20.90
C ALA A 634 -13.74 -18.60 -22.12
N VAL A 635 -14.03 -18.02 -23.29
CA VAL A 635 -14.18 -18.79 -24.53
C VAL A 635 -12.87 -19.49 -24.92
N ASP A 636 -11.72 -18.83 -24.75
CA ASP A 636 -10.43 -19.44 -25.07
C ASP A 636 -10.04 -20.55 -24.09
N VAL A 637 -10.33 -20.39 -22.79
CA VAL A 637 -10.20 -21.45 -21.79
C VAL A 637 -11.10 -22.64 -22.16
N LEU A 638 -12.36 -22.43 -22.54
CA LEU A 638 -13.25 -23.52 -22.98
C LEU A 638 -12.70 -24.24 -24.22
N LYS A 639 -12.18 -23.51 -25.21
CA LYS A 639 -11.54 -24.14 -26.39
C LYS A 639 -10.35 -24.99 -25.99
N GLU A 640 -9.52 -24.48 -25.07
CA GLU A 640 -8.37 -25.20 -24.55
C GLU A 640 -8.80 -26.45 -23.76
N LEU A 641 -9.86 -26.34 -22.95
CA LEU A 641 -10.47 -27.45 -22.22
C LEU A 641 -10.86 -28.62 -23.15
N VAL A 642 -11.58 -28.34 -24.23
CA VAL A 642 -11.96 -29.37 -25.22
C VAL A 642 -10.75 -29.90 -25.99
N LYS A 643 -9.89 -29.01 -26.49
CA LYS A 643 -8.81 -29.38 -27.42
C LYS A 643 -7.63 -30.08 -26.73
N SER A 644 -7.30 -29.63 -25.53
CA SER A 644 -6.09 -30.04 -24.82
C SER A 644 -6.37 -31.11 -23.77
N PHE A 645 -7.57 -31.17 -23.20
CA PHE A 645 -7.87 -32.09 -22.09
C PHE A 645 -9.01 -33.07 -22.39
N GLU A 646 -9.44 -33.14 -23.64
CA GLU A 646 -10.47 -34.07 -24.15
C GLU A 646 -11.79 -34.00 -23.38
N VAL A 647 -12.11 -32.81 -22.86
CA VAL A 647 -13.37 -32.56 -22.13
C VAL A 647 -14.53 -32.65 -23.11
N ASP A 648 -15.46 -33.55 -22.81
CA ASP A 648 -16.72 -33.70 -23.53
C ASP A 648 -17.85 -33.05 -22.73
N PHE A 649 -18.17 -31.80 -23.05
CA PHE A 649 -19.22 -31.03 -22.38
C PHE A 649 -20.62 -31.64 -22.55
N GLU A 650 -20.83 -32.58 -23.49
CA GLU A 650 -22.10 -33.29 -23.59
C GLU A 650 -22.25 -34.39 -22.52
N LYS A 651 -21.16 -34.78 -21.85
CA LYS A 651 -21.11 -35.90 -20.91
C LYS A 651 -20.94 -35.51 -19.44
N ILE A 652 -20.67 -34.24 -19.15
CA ILE A 652 -20.48 -33.72 -17.80
C ILE A 652 -21.63 -32.77 -17.42
N ASN A 653 -21.86 -32.56 -16.12
CA ASN A 653 -22.79 -31.51 -15.70
C ASN A 653 -22.20 -30.13 -16.00
N THR A 654 -22.94 -29.32 -16.74
CA THR A 654 -22.51 -27.98 -17.14
C THR A 654 -23.25 -26.88 -16.39
N GLU A 655 -24.09 -27.19 -15.39
CA GLU A 655 -24.89 -26.19 -14.66
C GLU A 655 -24.03 -25.08 -14.04
N ILE A 656 -22.89 -25.44 -13.43
CA ILE A 656 -21.96 -24.48 -12.82
C ILE A 656 -21.31 -23.59 -13.89
N ILE A 657 -20.92 -24.18 -15.02
CA ILE A 657 -20.31 -23.47 -16.15
C ILE A 657 -21.32 -22.51 -16.78
N SER A 658 -22.55 -22.97 -17.03
CA SER A 658 -23.64 -22.15 -17.56
C SER A 658 -24.00 -21.01 -16.62
N GLY A 659 -24.08 -21.26 -15.30
CA GLY A 659 -24.35 -20.20 -14.32
C GLY A 659 -23.24 -19.16 -14.24
N HIS A 660 -21.97 -19.56 -14.40
CA HIS A 660 -20.85 -18.61 -14.49
C HIS A 660 -20.85 -17.85 -15.82
N LEU A 661 -21.20 -18.52 -16.92
CA LEU A 661 -21.41 -17.86 -18.22
C LEU A 661 -22.50 -16.80 -18.13
N ASP A 662 -23.63 -17.07 -17.46
CA ASP A 662 -24.69 -16.09 -17.25
C ASP A 662 -24.18 -14.85 -16.51
N TYR A 663 -23.36 -15.04 -15.48
CA TYR A 663 -22.72 -13.93 -14.78
C TYR A 663 -21.80 -13.11 -15.69
N ILE A 664 -20.87 -13.75 -16.42
CA ILE A 664 -19.93 -13.05 -17.31
C ILE A 664 -20.66 -12.35 -18.46
N PHE A 665 -21.61 -13.03 -19.11
CA PHE A 665 -22.38 -12.47 -20.23
C PHE A 665 -23.27 -11.32 -19.79
N SER A 666 -23.97 -11.46 -18.67
CA SER A 666 -24.79 -10.36 -18.11
C SER A 666 -23.93 -9.13 -17.87
N GLU A 667 -22.75 -9.29 -17.28
CA GLU A 667 -21.86 -8.16 -17.03
C GLU A 667 -21.29 -7.55 -18.32
N TYR A 668 -20.89 -8.38 -19.29
CA TYR A 668 -20.40 -7.92 -20.59
C TYR A 668 -21.48 -7.15 -21.36
N ILE A 669 -22.69 -7.72 -21.44
CA ILE A 669 -23.85 -7.13 -22.11
C ILE A 669 -24.20 -5.78 -21.46
N ALA A 670 -24.30 -5.71 -20.13
CA ALA A 670 -24.61 -4.48 -19.43
C ALA A 670 -23.58 -3.36 -19.72
N ASN A 671 -22.29 -3.71 -19.80
CA ASN A 671 -21.24 -2.74 -20.13
C ASN A 671 -21.35 -2.24 -21.58
N GLU A 672 -21.65 -3.12 -22.54
CA GLU A 672 -21.82 -2.75 -23.95
C GLU A 672 -23.09 -1.92 -24.17
N VAL A 673 -24.21 -2.30 -23.55
CA VAL A 673 -25.48 -1.55 -23.56
C VAL A 673 -25.27 -0.15 -22.97
N GLN A 674 -24.61 -0.04 -21.82
CA GLN A 674 -24.28 1.26 -21.21
C GLN A 674 -23.39 2.12 -22.13
N TRP A 675 -22.38 1.51 -22.77
CA TRP A 675 -21.55 2.22 -23.72
C TRP A 675 -22.34 2.75 -24.92
N LEU A 676 -23.25 1.94 -25.48
CA LEU A 676 -24.14 2.37 -26.56
C LEU A 676 -25.04 3.53 -26.11
N TYR A 677 -25.60 3.43 -24.91
CA TYR A 677 -26.39 4.51 -24.32
C TYR A 677 -25.66 5.85 -24.25
N ASP A 678 -24.41 5.83 -23.78
CA ASP A 678 -23.66 7.05 -23.52
C ASP A 678 -22.98 7.61 -24.80
N TRP A 679 -22.60 6.73 -25.74
CA TRP A 679 -21.63 7.08 -26.79
C TRP A 679 -22.03 6.71 -28.21
N MET A 680 -23.12 5.97 -28.43
CA MET A 680 -23.47 5.50 -29.77
C MET A 680 -23.71 6.65 -30.74
N THR A 681 -23.20 6.50 -31.96
CA THR A 681 -23.34 7.50 -33.04
C THR A 681 -24.23 7.05 -34.17
N PHE A 682 -24.14 5.77 -34.51
CA PHE A 682 -24.89 5.17 -35.60
C PHE A 682 -25.72 4.02 -35.07
N GLU A 683 -26.94 3.86 -35.58
CA GLU A 683 -27.87 2.79 -35.18
C GLU A 683 -27.26 1.39 -35.39
N ASP A 684 -26.42 1.24 -36.42
CA ASP A 684 -25.77 -0.03 -36.78
C ASP A 684 -24.79 -0.52 -35.69
N GLU A 685 -24.26 0.36 -34.82
CA GLU A 685 -23.31 -0.01 -33.75
C GLU A 685 -23.93 -0.97 -32.72
N ALA A 686 -25.23 -0.84 -32.43
CA ALA A 686 -25.93 -1.76 -31.53
C ALA A 686 -26.05 -3.17 -32.14
N GLN A 687 -26.31 -3.24 -33.45
CA GLN A 687 -26.38 -4.50 -34.17
C GLN A 687 -25.01 -5.18 -34.28
N GLU A 688 -23.93 -4.41 -34.50
CA GLU A 688 -22.56 -4.93 -34.51
C GLU A 688 -22.18 -5.61 -33.17
N LYS A 689 -22.61 -5.01 -32.04
CA LYS A 689 -22.38 -5.58 -30.71
C LYS A 689 -23.20 -6.83 -30.43
N LEU A 690 -24.45 -6.85 -30.88
CA LEU A 690 -25.29 -8.04 -30.79
C LEU A 690 -24.72 -9.19 -31.65
N ASP A 691 -24.19 -8.89 -32.84
CA ASP A 691 -23.55 -9.88 -33.71
C ASP A 691 -22.26 -10.45 -33.07
N GLU A 692 -21.47 -9.62 -32.38
CA GLU A 692 -20.29 -10.04 -31.61
C GLU A 692 -20.67 -11.03 -30.49
N ILE A 693 -21.70 -10.71 -29.70
CA ILE A 693 -22.22 -11.59 -28.63
C ILE A 693 -22.71 -12.92 -29.21
N ASN A 694 -23.48 -12.88 -30.30
CA ASN A 694 -23.99 -14.08 -30.97
C ASN A 694 -22.86 -14.97 -31.50
N GLU A 695 -21.78 -14.38 -32.03
CA GLU A 695 -20.63 -15.16 -32.49
C GLU A 695 -19.88 -15.81 -31.31
N LEU A 696 -19.79 -15.15 -30.15
CA LEU A 696 -19.24 -15.77 -28.92
C LEU A 696 -20.09 -16.95 -28.43
N VAL A 697 -21.42 -16.76 -28.35
CA VAL A 697 -22.36 -17.84 -27.98
C VAL A 697 -22.27 -19.01 -28.95
N LYS A 698 -22.13 -18.74 -30.24
CA LYS A 698 -21.94 -19.77 -31.27
C LYS A 698 -20.61 -20.50 -31.11
N GLN A 699 -19.53 -19.81 -30.76
CA GLN A 699 -18.25 -20.45 -30.46
C GLN A 699 -18.38 -21.42 -29.27
N ILE A 700 -19.09 -21.04 -28.21
CA ILE A 700 -19.36 -21.90 -27.04
C ILE A 700 -20.19 -23.12 -27.44
N ASN A 701 -21.28 -22.92 -28.20
CA ASN A 701 -22.13 -24.01 -28.67
C ASN A 701 -21.39 -25.00 -29.57
N ASN A 702 -20.45 -24.53 -30.40
CA ASN A 702 -19.60 -25.39 -31.22
C ASN A 702 -18.66 -26.29 -30.40
N LEU A 703 -18.42 -25.98 -29.13
CA LEU A 703 -17.62 -26.80 -28.20
C LEU A 703 -18.45 -27.88 -27.49
N GLY A 704 -19.76 -27.97 -27.74
CA GLY A 704 -20.66 -28.96 -27.12
C GLY A 704 -21.39 -28.46 -25.87
N LEU A 705 -21.18 -27.21 -25.45
CA LEU A 705 -21.93 -26.57 -24.36
C LEU A 705 -23.22 -25.96 -24.91
N LYS A 706 -24.39 -26.44 -24.47
CA LYS A 706 -25.67 -25.82 -24.83
C LYS A 706 -25.88 -24.56 -24.00
N TYR A 707 -25.65 -23.40 -24.60
CA TYR A 707 -25.73 -22.11 -23.94
C TYR A 707 -26.46 -21.07 -24.80
N GLU A 708 -27.33 -20.28 -24.19
CA GLU A 708 -27.98 -19.11 -24.77
C GLU A 708 -27.78 -17.92 -23.83
N ALA A 709 -27.30 -16.80 -24.35
CA ALA A 709 -27.15 -15.57 -23.58
C ALA A 709 -28.47 -14.79 -23.55
N ASP A 710 -28.81 -14.18 -22.41
CA ASP A 710 -29.94 -13.25 -22.31
C ASP A 710 -29.56 -11.90 -22.92
N THR A 711 -30.06 -11.61 -24.12
CA THR A 711 -29.84 -10.33 -24.82
C THR A 711 -31.02 -9.36 -24.65
N SER A 712 -31.91 -9.57 -23.69
CA SER A 712 -33.09 -8.70 -23.50
C SER A 712 -32.71 -7.25 -23.19
N GLU A 713 -31.55 -7.00 -22.60
CA GLU A 713 -31.01 -5.64 -22.38
C GLU A 713 -30.69 -4.89 -23.69
N PHE A 714 -30.67 -5.56 -24.84
CA PHE A 714 -30.55 -4.90 -26.15
C PHE A 714 -31.91 -4.45 -26.73
N GLU A 715 -33.03 -4.76 -26.09
CA GLU A 715 -34.39 -4.37 -26.54
C GLU A 715 -34.69 -2.88 -26.24
N PHE A 716 -33.96 -1.98 -26.91
CA PHE A 716 -34.15 -0.54 -26.82
C PHE A 716 -34.33 0.12 -28.18
N ASP A 717 -34.95 1.30 -28.20
CA ASP A 717 -35.01 2.15 -29.39
C ASP A 717 -33.65 2.85 -29.58
N TRP A 718 -32.71 2.10 -30.16
CA TRP A 718 -31.35 2.58 -30.43
C TRP A 718 -31.32 3.77 -31.39
N PHE A 719 -32.32 3.90 -32.26
CA PHE A 719 -32.47 5.07 -33.13
C PHE A 719 -32.71 6.35 -32.31
N GLU A 720 -33.58 6.30 -31.31
CA GLU A 720 -33.84 7.44 -30.41
C GLU A 720 -32.58 7.82 -29.60
N VAL A 721 -31.84 6.82 -29.11
CA VAL A 721 -30.58 7.02 -28.36
C VAL A 721 -29.51 7.69 -29.23
N ALA A 722 -29.30 7.19 -30.47
CA ALA A 722 -28.34 7.77 -31.42
C ALA A 722 -28.65 9.25 -31.68
N MET A 723 -29.93 9.55 -31.94
CA MET A 723 -30.42 10.90 -32.21
C MET A 723 -30.20 11.83 -31.02
N ASN A 724 -30.49 11.38 -29.80
CA ASN A 724 -30.29 12.17 -28.59
C ASN A 724 -28.79 12.47 -28.36
N ASN A 725 -27.93 11.47 -28.54
CA ASN A 725 -26.48 11.64 -28.41
C ASN A 725 -25.91 12.58 -29.48
N GLU A 726 -26.39 12.52 -30.72
CA GLU A 726 -26.02 13.45 -31.78
C GLU A 726 -26.45 14.89 -31.45
N MET A 727 -27.67 15.08 -30.93
CA MET A 727 -28.17 16.38 -30.49
C MET A 727 -27.35 16.97 -29.35
N VAL A 728 -26.99 16.18 -28.34
CA VAL A 728 -26.11 16.60 -27.23
C VAL A 728 -24.73 17.03 -27.77
N ARG A 729 -24.16 16.29 -28.73
CA ARG A 729 -22.87 16.63 -29.36
C ARG A 729 -22.93 17.90 -30.21
N LEU A 730 -24.05 18.15 -30.89
CA LEU A 730 -24.27 19.38 -31.66
C LEU A 730 -24.45 20.60 -30.74
N MET A 731 -25.06 20.43 -29.57
CA MET A 731 -25.14 21.49 -28.55
C MET A 731 -23.77 21.80 -27.94
N ALA A 732 -22.99 20.77 -27.59
CA ALA A 732 -21.63 20.93 -27.03
C ALA A 732 -20.60 21.52 -28.01
N LYS A 733 -20.87 21.53 -29.33
CA LYS A 733 -20.03 22.18 -30.35
C LYS A 733 -20.36 23.67 -30.57
N ASN A 734 -21.49 24.14 -30.06
CA ASN A 734 -21.99 25.51 -30.24
C ASN A 734 -21.83 26.39 -28.98
N ASP A 735 -21.36 25.82 -27.87
CA ASP A 735 -20.81 26.51 -26.69
C ASP A 735 -19.27 26.51 -26.73
#